data_AF-A0A9C9JQC0-F1
#
_entry.id   AF-A0A9C9JQC0-F1
#
_cell.length_a   1.000
_cell.length_b   1.000
_cell.length_c   1.000
_cell.angle_alpha   90.00
_cell.angle_beta   90.00
_cell.angle_gamma   90.00
#
_symmetry.space_group_name_H-M   'P 1'
#
loop_
_entity.id
_entity.type
_entity.pdbx_description
1 polymer ?
#
loop_
_entity_poly.entity_id
_entity_poly.type
_entity_poly.pdbx_seq_one_letter_code
_entity_poly.pdbx_strand_id
1 'polypeptide(L)'
;WFNAAEAEVYAPSMLFTALIVWLIMVWASKSDEPGNDRYLLMIAYMIGLSIGVHLLNILALPFITMIYYYKRYEFNPKSFGILTVVTGVVMIAVYPGMVKWIPLLALKSGTVGLALLFIVIIFATLWAINNHRHLLSFIFLSIFLITIGYSSYATIFIRSNLNPNIDENNPETIENFIKYINREQYGDHDIMDRTNVWKTSPNGRQYDSTSDFFWNYQVNKMYIRYFLWQFVGMDQNETDWSAKQLLAIPLLLGLIGIYWHFRRDPKHALAVMALFFMTGFAIILYLNQPDPQPRERDYSYVGSFFAFAIFIGLGYAGIIDMIKTVLAKKGETLKLSTTYLLFILVLIIAPLNMLRANYESHDRSGNYVAWDYSYNMLMSCEPNAILFTNGDNDTFPLWYLQEVENVRTDVRIVNLSLLNTDWYIKQLRDMEPKVPMRMSDLELKRLGLMPWKTQTVTIDVPDKIAEEFYSEYSSSFPVSDISLPDKISFKVEPALNTRYGGMLRTQDYMILNILTANRWKLPIYFAVTVPRSNMVSELVNYMRMDGLVMKIVPFKNWVISPTRIEENLSQKYQYRGLNDESVYYNENVKNLLQNYRSGYIQLAEYHLKMGDNGKMLSLLNEMDTNVDPAVIPWTSRGMMVINDAFKIAADTSLLDSIASQYTDYQDLQTLGRQLLNLEQFNQSIPILESAFERNPGDPRSIGLLIRAYEVSGQFEKAIAPL
;
A
#
# COMPACT_ATOMS: atom_id res chain seq x y z
N TRP A 1 1.19 0.83 -19.63
CA TRP A 1 2.51 0.79 -18.99
C TRP A 1 2.42 1.24 -17.55
N PHE A 2 1.94 2.46 -17.29
CA PHE A 2 1.78 2.98 -15.91
C PHE A 2 1.00 2.03 -14.97
N ASN A 3 -0.13 1.47 -15.42
CA ASN A 3 -0.91 0.55 -14.58
C ASN A 3 -0.44 -0.92 -14.64
N ALA A 4 0.75 -1.21 -15.20
CA ALA A 4 1.20 -2.59 -15.42
C ALA A 4 1.70 -3.28 -14.13
N ALA A 5 2.10 -2.51 -13.12
CA ALA A 5 2.55 -3.02 -11.83
C ALA A 5 1.41 -3.09 -10.80
N GLU A 6 0.18 -2.73 -11.18
CA GLU A 6 -0.98 -2.78 -10.29
C GLU A 6 -1.53 -4.21 -10.22
N ALA A 7 -1.17 -4.93 -9.16
CA ALA A 7 -1.67 -6.26 -8.87
C ALA A 7 -2.85 -6.18 -7.88
N GLU A 8 -4.05 -5.85 -8.37
CA GLU A 8 -5.29 -5.80 -7.59
C GLU A 8 -6.50 -6.24 -8.45
N VAL A 9 -7.72 -6.15 -7.90
CA VAL A 9 -9.00 -6.45 -8.60
C VAL A 9 -9.28 -5.57 -9.83
N TYR A 10 -8.54 -4.48 -10.01
CA TYR A 10 -8.75 -3.51 -11.09
C TYR A 10 -8.35 -4.05 -12.46
N ALA A 11 -7.29 -4.87 -12.57
CA ALA A 11 -6.89 -5.49 -13.83
C ALA A 11 -7.97 -6.44 -14.40
N PRO A 12 -8.48 -7.44 -13.64
CA PRO A 12 -9.59 -8.27 -14.11
C PRO A 12 -10.88 -7.47 -14.28
N SER A 13 -11.15 -6.46 -13.44
CA SER A 13 -12.28 -5.55 -13.66
C SER A 13 -12.20 -4.83 -15.01
N MET A 14 -11.00 -4.38 -15.41
CA MET A 14 -10.79 -3.73 -16.69
C MET A 14 -10.93 -4.67 -17.88
N LEU A 15 -10.53 -5.93 -17.73
CA LEU A 15 -10.81 -6.96 -18.73
C LEU A 15 -12.33 -7.10 -18.95
N PHE A 16 -13.13 -7.16 -17.88
CA PHE A 16 -14.59 -7.20 -17.99
C PHE A 16 -15.16 -5.94 -18.65
N THR A 17 -14.69 -4.75 -18.26
CA THR A 17 -15.15 -3.48 -18.85
C THR A 17 -14.86 -3.47 -20.36
N ALA A 18 -13.64 -3.82 -20.77
CA ALA A 18 -13.25 -3.87 -22.17
C ALA A 18 -14.08 -4.92 -22.95
N LEU A 19 -14.31 -6.10 -22.37
CA LEU A 19 -15.12 -7.15 -22.99
C LEU A 19 -16.58 -6.73 -23.16
N ILE A 20 -17.17 -6.08 -22.15
CA ILE A 20 -18.54 -5.54 -22.20
C ILE A 20 -18.65 -4.48 -23.30
N VAL A 21 -17.68 -3.55 -23.35
CA VAL A 21 -17.62 -2.51 -24.39
C VAL A 21 -17.50 -3.14 -25.77
N TRP A 22 -16.65 -4.14 -25.95
CA TRP A 22 -16.51 -4.86 -27.21
C TRP A 22 -17.80 -5.61 -27.59
N LEU A 23 -18.42 -6.33 -26.65
CA LEU A 23 -19.64 -7.11 -26.87
C LEU A 23 -20.80 -6.22 -27.33
N ILE A 24 -20.99 -5.04 -26.74
CA ILE A 24 -22.07 -4.15 -27.16
C ILE A 24 -21.83 -3.56 -28.56
N MET A 25 -20.58 -3.33 -28.94
CA MET A 25 -20.22 -2.91 -30.30
C MET A 25 -20.44 -4.05 -31.31
N VAL A 26 -20.11 -5.30 -30.93
CA VAL A 26 -20.43 -6.49 -31.75
C VAL A 26 -21.94 -6.64 -31.91
N TRP A 27 -22.70 -6.50 -30.83
CA TRP A 27 -24.16 -6.48 -30.89
C TRP A 27 -24.68 -5.39 -31.82
N ALA A 28 -24.16 -4.16 -31.72
CA ALA A 28 -24.61 -3.03 -32.54
C ALA A 28 -24.37 -3.25 -34.05
N SER A 29 -23.29 -3.95 -34.42
CA SER A 29 -23.03 -4.32 -35.82
C SER A 29 -23.89 -5.49 -36.32
N LYS A 30 -24.38 -6.35 -35.42
CA LYS A 30 -25.16 -7.56 -35.73
C LYS A 30 -26.61 -7.53 -35.24
N SER A 31 -27.15 -6.37 -34.87
CA SER A 31 -28.45 -6.25 -34.20
C SER A 31 -29.63 -6.74 -35.03
N ASP A 32 -29.44 -6.86 -36.34
CA ASP A 32 -30.45 -7.22 -37.32
C ASP A 32 -30.34 -8.71 -37.71
N GLU A 33 -29.29 -9.40 -37.26
CA GLU A 33 -29.11 -10.84 -37.44
C GLU A 33 -29.96 -11.64 -36.44
N PRO A 34 -30.51 -12.81 -36.83
CA PRO A 34 -31.17 -13.73 -35.91
C PRO A 34 -30.25 -14.16 -34.76
N GLY A 35 -30.77 -14.14 -33.53
CA GLY A 35 -30.02 -14.55 -32.33
C GLY A 35 -29.06 -13.49 -31.78
N ASN A 36 -29.15 -12.23 -32.21
CA ASN A 36 -28.32 -11.14 -31.69
C ASN A 36 -28.45 -10.92 -30.17
N ASP A 37 -29.59 -11.25 -29.56
CA ASP A 37 -29.83 -11.08 -28.12
C ASP A 37 -28.81 -11.82 -27.24
N ARG A 38 -28.16 -12.88 -27.77
CA ARG A 38 -27.09 -13.61 -27.08
C ARG A 38 -25.95 -12.70 -26.62
N TYR A 39 -25.66 -11.63 -27.36
CA TYR A 39 -24.61 -10.67 -26.99
C TYR A 39 -25.01 -9.83 -25.78
N LEU A 40 -26.28 -9.39 -25.72
CA LEU A 40 -26.81 -8.66 -24.57
C LEU A 40 -26.95 -9.56 -23.34
N LEU A 41 -27.34 -10.82 -23.54
CA LEU A 41 -27.36 -11.83 -22.48
C LEU A 41 -25.94 -12.13 -21.96
N MET A 42 -24.95 -12.21 -22.87
CA MET A 42 -23.55 -12.35 -22.48
C MET A 42 -23.06 -11.14 -21.67
N ILE A 43 -23.46 -9.91 -22.04
CA ILE A 43 -23.19 -8.71 -21.24
C ILE A 43 -23.79 -8.83 -19.83
N ALA A 44 -25.04 -9.29 -19.71
CA ALA A 44 -25.67 -9.52 -18.41
C ALA A 44 -24.87 -10.52 -17.56
N TYR A 45 -24.43 -11.64 -18.16
CA TYR A 45 -23.58 -12.62 -17.50
C TYR A 45 -22.23 -12.02 -17.05
N MET A 46 -21.56 -11.25 -17.93
CA MET A 46 -20.29 -10.58 -17.62
C MET A 46 -20.44 -9.55 -16.50
N ILE A 47 -21.53 -8.77 -16.47
CA ILE A 47 -21.83 -7.87 -15.36
C ILE A 47 -21.96 -8.68 -14.06
N GLY A 48 -22.72 -9.77 -14.07
CA GLY A 48 -22.86 -10.67 -12.92
C GLY A 48 -21.54 -11.20 -12.38
N LEU A 49 -20.67 -11.73 -13.26
CA LEU A 49 -19.34 -12.21 -12.88
C LEU A 49 -18.46 -11.07 -12.35
N SER A 50 -18.50 -9.93 -13.00
CA SER A 50 -17.67 -8.80 -12.65
C SER A 50 -17.99 -8.23 -11.26
N ILE A 51 -19.24 -8.35 -10.79
CA ILE A 51 -19.63 -7.96 -9.41
C ILE A 51 -18.86 -8.79 -8.37
N GLY A 52 -18.51 -10.03 -8.67
CA GLY A 52 -17.65 -10.88 -7.81
C GLY A 52 -16.19 -10.43 -7.74
N VAL A 53 -15.77 -9.55 -8.65
CA VAL A 53 -14.41 -9.00 -8.71
C VAL A 53 -14.39 -7.54 -8.27
N HIS A 54 -15.16 -6.67 -8.94
CA HIS A 54 -15.29 -5.25 -8.64
C HIS A 54 -16.56 -4.63 -9.27
N LEU A 55 -17.23 -3.73 -8.55
CA LEU A 55 -18.47 -3.07 -8.97
C LEU A 55 -18.30 -2.01 -10.10
N LEU A 56 -17.08 -1.80 -10.62
CA LEU A 56 -16.76 -0.71 -11.55
C LEU A 56 -17.56 -0.86 -12.86
N ASN A 57 -17.79 -2.10 -13.29
CA ASN A 57 -18.45 -2.43 -14.54
C ASN A 57 -19.90 -1.95 -14.63
N ILE A 58 -20.55 -1.71 -13.48
CA ILE A 58 -21.90 -1.11 -13.44
C ILE A 58 -21.89 0.29 -14.06
N LEU A 59 -20.77 1.02 -13.95
CA LEU A 59 -20.60 2.34 -14.54
C LEU A 59 -20.55 2.33 -16.08
N ALA A 60 -20.46 1.15 -16.71
CA ALA A 60 -20.58 1.00 -18.16
C ALA A 60 -22.04 0.93 -18.63
N LEU A 61 -23.04 0.79 -17.73
CA LEU A 61 -24.46 0.70 -18.11
C LEU A 61 -24.94 1.90 -18.94
N PRO A 62 -24.61 3.17 -18.62
CA PRO A 62 -25.00 4.30 -19.45
C PRO A 62 -24.46 4.20 -20.88
N PHE A 63 -23.21 3.77 -21.05
CA PHE A 63 -22.63 3.52 -22.37
C PHE A 63 -23.43 2.45 -23.13
N ILE A 64 -23.67 1.29 -22.52
CA ILE A 64 -24.39 0.17 -23.13
C ILE A 64 -25.79 0.61 -23.56
N THR A 65 -26.51 1.27 -22.65
CA THR A 65 -27.88 1.73 -22.91
C THR A 65 -27.94 2.78 -24.02
N MET A 66 -26.96 3.68 -24.10
CA MET A 66 -26.89 4.67 -25.18
C MET A 66 -26.64 4.01 -26.54
N ILE A 67 -25.72 3.05 -26.62
CA ILE A 67 -25.46 2.29 -27.86
C ILE A 67 -26.73 1.54 -28.29
N TYR A 68 -27.40 0.87 -27.35
CA TYR A 68 -28.67 0.19 -27.60
C TYR A 68 -29.73 1.15 -28.13
N TYR A 69 -29.90 2.30 -27.47
CA TYR A 69 -30.90 3.29 -27.83
C TYR A 69 -30.67 3.84 -29.24
N TYR A 70 -29.46 4.28 -29.54
CA TYR A 70 -29.14 4.87 -30.84
C TYR A 70 -29.23 3.89 -32.00
N LYS A 71 -29.12 2.59 -31.73
CA LYS A 71 -29.27 1.54 -32.75
C LYS A 71 -30.74 1.15 -32.98
N ARG A 72 -31.58 1.15 -31.94
CA ARG A 72 -32.99 0.70 -32.03
C ARG A 72 -34.00 1.82 -32.22
N TYR A 73 -33.67 3.04 -31.82
CA TYR A 73 -34.60 4.16 -31.81
C TYR A 73 -34.02 5.40 -32.49
N GLU A 74 -34.89 6.17 -33.13
CA GLU A 74 -34.57 7.54 -33.51
C GLU A 74 -34.50 8.43 -32.26
N PHE A 75 -33.62 9.43 -32.30
CA PHE A 75 -33.39 10.27 -31.14
C PHE A 75 -34.61 11.14 -30.84
N ASN A 76 -35.17 10.96 -29.64
CA ASN A 76 -36.24 11.78 -29.10
C ASN A 76 -35.91 12.13 -27.64
N PRO A 77 -35.80 13.43 -27.28
CA PRO A 77 -35.39 13.86 -25.94
C PRO A 77 -36.21 13.27 -24.79
N LYS A 78 -37.52 13.07 -24.98
CA LYS A 78 -38.38 12.48 -23.93
C LYS A 78 -38.03 11.01 -23.70
N SER A 79 -37.98 10.21 -24.75
CA SER A 79 -37.66 8.78 -24.64
C SER A 79 -36.21 8.54 -24.17
N PHE A 80 -35.26 9.36 -24.63
CA PHE A 80 -33.89 9.32 -24.17
C PHE A 80 -33.78 9.68 -22.69
N GLY A 81 -34.49 10.73 -22.25
CA GLY A 81 -34.56 11.14 -20.85
C GLY A 81 -35.14 10.04 -19.96
N ILE A 82 -36.26 9.42 -20.36
CA ILE A 82 -36.85 8.28 -19.64
C ILE A 82 -35.84 7.14 -19.51
N LEU A 83 -35.19 6.74 -20.60
CA LEU A 83 -34.23 5.65 -20.59
C LEU A 83 -32.99 5.95 -19.73
N THR A 84 -32.57 7.22 -19.70
CA THR A 84 -31.50 7.69 -18.83
C THR A 84 -31.88 7.55 -17.37
N VAL A 85 -33.09 7.99 -16.99
CA VAL A 85 -33.62 7.85 -15.63
C VAL A 85 -33.73 6.38 -15.24
N VAL A 86 -34.26 5.52 -16.12
CA VAL A 86 -34.36 4.08 -15.88
C VAL A 86 -32.97 3.47 -15.66
N THR A 87 -31.99 3.80 -16.51
CA THR A 87 -30.60 3.35 -16.32
C THR A 87 -30.04 3.78 -14.98
N GLY A 88 -30.24 5.05 -14.59
CA GLY A 88 -29.80 5.58 -13.31
C GLY A 88 -30.43 4.84 -12.12
N VAL A 89 -31.74 4.58 -12.17
CA VAL A 89 -32.45 3.80 -11.15
C VAL A 89 -31.91 2.38 -11.07
N VAL A 90 -31.68 1.72 -12.21
CA VAL A 90 -31.10 0.36 -12.25
C VAL A 90 -29.70 0.37 -11.62
N MET A 91 -28.83 1.31 -12.00
CA MET A 91 -27.48 1.41 -11.42
C MET A 91 -27.51 1.58 -9.90
N ILE A 92 -28.37 2.48 -9.40
CA ILE A 92 -28.53 2.73 -7.95
C ILE A 92 -29.13 1.51 -7.26
N ALA A 93 -30.03 0.76 -7.91
CA ALA A 93 -30.68 -0.41 -7.35
C ALA A 93 -29.80 -1.66 -7.35
N VAL A 94 -28.86 -1.81 -8.30
CA VAL A 94 -27.99 -2.99 -8.40
C VAL A 94 -27.13 -3.16 -7.16
N TYR A 95 -26.52 -2.08 -6.64
CA TYR A 95 -25.69 -2.17 -5.43
C TYR A 95 -26.48 -2.68 -4.20
N PRO A 96 -27.54 -2.00 -3.70
CA PRO A 96 -28.29 -2.47 -2.55
C PRO A 96 -29.00 -3.79 -2.85
N GLY A 97 -29.45 -4.03 -4.09
CA GLY A 97 -30.07 -5.29 -4.48
C GLY A 97 -29.14 -6.49 -4.30
N MET A 98 -27.93 -6.40 -4.87
CA MET A 98 -26.96 -7.50 -4.87
C MET A 98 -26.16 -7.59 -3.57
N VAL A 99 -25.74 -6.46 -3.00
CA VAL A 99 -24.84 -6.41 -1.83
C VAL A 99 -25.62 -6.46 -0.51
N LYS A 100 -26.83 -5.88 -0.46
CA LYS A 100 -27.61 -5.79 0.80
C LYS A 100 -28.83 -6.70 0.82
N TRP A 101 -29.69 -6.66 -0.20
CA TRP A 101 -31.01 -7.32 -0.18
C TRP A 101 -30.94 -8.83 -0.40
N ILE A 102 -30.15 -9.32 -1.36
CA ILE A 102 -29.95 -10.76 -1.57
C ILE A 102 -29.38 -11.42 -0.31
N PRO A 103 -28.29 -10.89 0.30
CA PRO A 103 -27.77 -11.48 1.53
C PRO A 103 -28.73 -11.36 2.72
N LEU A 104 -29.49 -10.25 2.83
CA LEU A 104 -30.54 -10.12 3.85
C LEU A 104 -31.67 -11.17 3.69
N LEU A 105 -32.05 -11.48 2.45
CA LEU A 105 -33.00 -12.55 2.16
C LEU A 105 -32.44 -13.89 2.62
N ALA A 106 -31.16 -14.16 2.35
CA ALA A 106 -30.47 -15.35 2.84
C ALA A 106 -30.46 -15.43 4.38
N LEU A 107 -30.29 -14.32 5.09
CA LEU A 107 -30.32 -14.29 6.55
C LEU A 107 -31.69 -14.66 7.11
N LYS A 108 -32.76 -14.12 6.52
CA LYS A 108 -34.14 -14.31 7.02
C LYS A 108 -34.70 -15.70 6.71
N SER A 109 -34.27 -16.29 5.60
CA SER A 109 -34.90 -17.50 5.04
C SER A 109 -33.93 -18.68 4.85
N GLY A 110 -32.67 -18.51 5.27
CA GLY A 110 -31.61 -19.50 5.11
C GLY A 110 -31.29 -19.79 3.64
N THR A 111 -30.57 -20.89 3.42
CA THR A 111 -30.26 -21.42 2.08
C THR A 111 -31.51 -21.78 1.29
N VAL A 112 -32.61 -22.13 1.98
CA VAL A 112 -33.89 -22.47 1.36
C VAL A 112 -34.50 -21.28 0.62
N GLY A 113 -34.47 -20.08 1.18
CA GLY A 113 -35.04 -18.92 0.47
C GLY A 113 -34.19 -18.45 -0.72
N LEU A 114 -32.87 -18.61 -0.66
CA LEU A 114 -32.01 -18.42 -1.84
C LEU A 114 -32.34 -19.45 -2.94
N ALA A 115 -32.51 -20.71 -2.58
CA ALA A 115 -32.90 -21.76 -3.52
C ALA A 115 -34.28 -21.48 -4.13
N LEU A 116 -35.26 -21.05 -3.32
CA LEU A 116 -36.59 -20.66 -3.80
C LEU A 116 -36.53 -19.45 -4.75
N LEU A 117 -35.74 -18.43 -4.43
CA LEU A 117 -35.52 -17.28 -5.32
C LEU A 117 -35.00 -17.75 -6.68
N PHE A 118 -34.01 -18.65 -6.68
CA PHE A 118 -33.42 -19.20 -7.91
C PHE A 118 -34.43 -20.03 -8.71
N ILE A 119 -35.23 -20.87 -8.03
CA ILE A 119 -36.31 -21.65 -8.65
C ILE A 119 -37.37 -20.73 -9.25
N VAL A 120 -37.75 -19.64 -8.56
CA VAL A 120 -38.71 -18.65 -9.06
C VAL A 120 -38.19 -17.97 -10.31
N ILE A 121 -36.91 -17.59 -10.34
CA ILE A 121 -36.27 -16.99 -11.54
C ILE A 121 -36.26 -17.99 -12.69
N ILE A 122 -35.91 -19.26 -12.45
CA ILE A 122 -35.93 -20.31 -13.48
C ILE A 122 -37.36 -20.51 -14.00
N PHE A 123 -38.34 -20.64 -13.11
CA PHE A 123 -39.74 -20.85 -13.50
C PHE A 123 -40.29 -19.66 -14.28
N ALA A 124 -40.03 -18.42 -13.82
CA ALA A 124 -40.42 -17.21 -14.53
C ALA A 124 -39.79 -17.14 -15.93
N THR A 125 -38.52 -17.54 -16.05
CA THR A 125 -37.80 -17.65 -17.32
C THR A 125 -38.46 -18.67 -18.25
N LEU A 126 -38.66 -19.91 -17.79
CA LEU A 126 -39.29 -20.98 -18.56
C LEU A 126 -40.72 -20.62 -18.97
N TRP A 127 -41.49 -20.02 -18.05
CA TRP A 127 -42.83 -19.52 -18.32
C TRP A 127 -42.82 -18.47 -19.42
N ALA A 128 -41.92 -17.48 -19.36
CA ALA A 128 -41.86 -16.42 -20.35
C ALA A 128 -41.45 -16.93 -21.74
N ILE A 129 -40.54 -17.92 -21.81
CA ILE A 129 -40.14 -18.62 -23.04
C ILE A 129 -41.33 -19.39 -23.62
N ASN A 130 -41.99 -20.22 -22.80
CA ASN A 130 -43.08 -21.09 -23.25
C ASN A 130 -44.33 -20.30 -23.69
N ASN A 131 -44.55 -19.11 -23.12
CA ASN A 131 -45.64 -18.22 -23.51
C ASN A 131 -45.25 -17.22 -24.63
N HIS A 132 -44.08 -17.40 -25.27
CA HIS A 132 -43.58 -16.54 -26.34
C HIS A 132 -43.51 -15.04 -25.97
N ARG A 133 -43.31 -14.71 -24.69
CA ARG A 133 -43.20 -13.33 -24.19
C ARG A 133 -41.75 -12.85 -24.32
N HIS A 134 -41.35 -12.43 -25.52
CA HIS A 134 -39.95 -12.12 -25.84
C HIS A 134 -39.25 -11.18 -24.84
N LEU A 135 -39.86 -10.04 -24.51
CA LEU A 135 -39.27 -9.07 -23.58
C LEU A 135 -39.10 -9.65 -22.17
N LEU A 136 -40.12 -10.37 -21.66
CA LEU A 136 -40.05 -10.97 -20.33
C LEU A 136 -39.03 -12.11 -20.28
N SER A 137 -38.95 -12.92 -21.35
CA SER A 137 -37.94 -13.96 -21.49
C SER A 137 -36.54 -13.37 -21.40
N PHE A 138 -36.27 -12.29 -22.14
CA PHE A 138 -34.99 -11.59 -22.12
C PHE A 138 -34.65 -11.02 -20.73
N ILE A 139 -35.61 -10.38 -20.06
CA ILE A 139 -35.42 -9.81 -18.72
C ILE A 139 -35.10 -10.93 -17.71
N PHE A 140 -35.89 -12.00 -17.67
CA PHE A 140 -35.67 -13.09 -16.71
C PHE A 140 -34.39 -13.88 -17.01
N LEU A 141 -34.04 -14.10 -18.29
CA LEU A 141 -32.76 -14.68 -18.67
C LEU A 141 -31.57 -13.80 -18.23
N SER A 142 -31.68 -12.48 -18.38
CA SER A 142 -30.63 -11.56 -17.93
C SER A 142 -30.45 -11.62 -16.41
N ILE A 143 -31.55 -11.61 -15.65
CA ILE A 143 -31.53 -11.76 -14.18
C ILE A 143 -30.92 -13.10 -13.80
N PHE A 144 -31.32 -14.19 -14.47
CA PHE A 144 -30.78 -15.53 -14.25
C PHE A 144 -29.26 -15.57 -14.46
N LEU A 145 -28.77 -15.03 -15.59
CA LEU A 145 -27.35 -14.98 -15.90
C LEU A 145 -26.55 -14.10 -14.93
N ILE A 146 -27.09 -12.95 -14.53
CA ILE A 146 -26.48 -12.11 -13.48
C ILE A 146 -26.36 -12.89 -12.18
N THR A 147 -27.40 -13.65 -11.81
CA THR A 147 -27.40 -14.46 -10.58
C THR A 147 -26.41 -15.62 -10.67
N ILE A 148 -26.27 -16.27 -11.83
CA ILE A 148 -25.19 -17.25 -12.07
C ILE A 148 -23.82 -16.59 -11.89
N GLY A 149 -23.60 -15.42 -12.47
CA GLY A 149 -22.32 -14.70 -12.29
C GLY A 149 -22.05 -14.35 -10.83
N TYR A 150 -23.07 -13.89 -10.11
CA TYR A 150 -23.00 -13.59 -8.68
C TYR A 150 -22.72 -14.82 -7.81
N SER A 151 -23.05 -16.04 -8.28
CA SER A 151 -22.73 -17.27 -7.55
C SER A 151 -21.22 -17.49 -7.34
N SER A 152 -20.35 -16.75 -8.04
CA SER A 152 -18.90 -16.73 -7.79
C SER A 152 -18.54 -16.40 -6.33
N TYR A 153 -19.36 -15.61 -5.62
CA TYR A 153 -19.19 -15.34 -4.18
C TYR A 153 -19.29 -16.60 -3.31
N ALA A 154 -19.91 -17.68 -3.79
CA ALA A 154 -19.93 -18.96 -3.08
C ALA A 154 -18.51 -19.49 -2.81
N THR A 155 -17.52 -19.13 -3.65
CA THR A 155 -16.11 -19.50 -3.44
C THR A 155 -15.59 -18.98 -2.10
N ILE A 156 -15.99 -17.78 -1.68
CA ILE A 156 -15.56 -17.19 -0.41
C ILE A 156 -16.11 -18.02 0.76
N PHE A 157 -17.40 -18.33 0.70
CA PHE A 157 -18.07 -19.16 1.70
C PHE A 157 -17.49 -20.58 1.77
N ILE A 158 -17.27 -21.22 0.61
CA ILE A 158 -16.69 -22.56 0.51
C ILE A 158 -15.26 -22.57 1.05
N ARG A 159 -14.42 -21.60 0.65
CA ARG A 159 -13.02 -21.49 1.08
C ARG A 159 -12.92 -21.28 2.58
N SER A 160 -13.74 -20.40 3.15
CA SER A 160 -13.75 -20.14 4.60
C SER A 160 -14.13 -21.39 5.40
N ASN A 161 -15.13 -22.17 4.93
CA ASN A 161 -15.49 -23.46 5.57
C ASN A 161 -14.36 -24.52 5.58
N LEU A 162 -13.32 -24.35 4.77
CA LEU A 162 -12.12 -25.20 4.82
C LEU A 162 -11.13 -24.78 5.92
N ASN A 163 -11.44 -23.73 6.69
CA ASN A 163 -10.62 -23.20 7.78
C ASN A 163 -9.17 -22.89 7.35
N PRO A 164 -8.95 -22.06 6.31
CA PRO A 164 -7.60 -21.70 5.92
C PRO A 164 -6.92 -20.87 7.01
N ASN A 165 -5.59 -20.92 7.08
CA ASN A 165 -4.81 -20.15 8.05
C ASN A 165 -5.00 -18.63 7.91
N ILE A 166 -5.36 -18.16 6.71
CA ILE A 166 -5.75 -16.78 6.43
C ILE A 166 -7.22 -16.76 6.01
N ASP A 167 -8.09 -16.43 6.97
CA ASP A 167 -9.55 -16.42 6.79
C ASP A 167 -10.16 -15.09 7.25
N GLU A 168 -9.91 -14.03 6.48
CA GLU A 168 -10.34 -12.68 6.83
C GLU A 168 -11.85 -12.57 7.07
N ASN A 169 -12.22 -12.09 8.27
CA ASN A 169 -13.58 -11.99 8.79
C ASN A 169 -14.33 -13.31 9.00
N ASN A 170 -13.73 -14.47 8.73
CA ASN A 170 -14.34 -15.79 8.87
C ASN A 170 -15.80 -15.85 8.36
N PRO A 171 -16.02 -15.75 7.03
CA PRO A 171 -17.35 -15.82 6.42
C PRO A 171 -17.92 -17.25 6.30
N GLU A 172 -17.70 -18.14 7.28
CA GLU A 172 -18.22 -19.52 7.31
C GLU A 172 -19.74 -19.59 7.51
N THR A 173 -20.31 -18.59 8.19
CA THR A 173 -21.74 -18.51 8.48
C THR A 173 -22.42 -17.47 7.58
N ILE A 174 -23.72 -17.63 7.32
CA ILE A 174 -24.49 -16.63 6.55
C ILE A 174 -24.38 -15.25 7.19
N GLU A 175 -24.38 -15.16 8.52
CA GLU A 175 -24.23 -13.89 9.24
C GLU A 175 -22.87 -13.24 8.95
N ASN A 176 -21.76 -13.97 9.16
CA ASN A 176 -20.43 -13.41 8.92
C ASN A 176 -20.18 -13.12 7.44
N PHE A 177 -20.70 -13.95 6.54
CA PHE A 177 -20.64 -13.70 5.10
C PHE A 177 -21.33 -12.38 4.71
N ILE A 178 -22.46 -12.06 5.34
CA ILE A 178 -23.13 -10.77 5.14
C ILE A 178 -22.26 -9.62 5.67
N LYS A 179 -21.71 -9.76 6.89
CA LYS A 179 -20.80 -8.75 7.46
C LYS A 179 -19.59 -8.51 6.56
N TYR A 180 -19.05 -9.58 5.99
CA TYR A 180 -17.94 -9.54 5.02
C TYR A 180 -18.32 -8.78 3.76
N ILE A 181 -19.43 -9.15 3.10
CA ILE A 181 -19.90 -8.49 1.86
C ILE A 181 -20.25 -7.01 2.12
N ASN A 182 -20.86 -6.71 3.26
CA ASN A 182 -21.20 -5.34 3.67
C ASN A 182 -19.98 -4.54 4.12
N ARG A 183 -18.82 -5.19 4.34
CA ARG A 183 -17.59 -4.54 4.79
C ARG A 183 -17.76 -3.80 6.12
N GLU A 184 -18.59 -4.34 7.02
CA GLU A 184 -18.97 -3.67 8.30
C GLU A 184 -17.76 -3.29 9.16
N GLN A 185 -16.66 -4.04 9.07
CA GLN A 185 -15.41 -3.77 9.78
C GLN A 185 -14.80 -2.38 9.50
N TYR A 186 -15.09 -1.78 8.34
CA TYR A 186 -14.58 -0.45 7.98
C TYR A 186 -15.52 0.70 8.38
N GLY A 187 -16.73 0.38 8.86
CA GLY A 187 -17.78 1.36 9.12
C GLY A 187 -18.44 1.92 7.86
N ASP A 188 -19.49 2.71 8.05
CA ASP A 188 -20.20 3.40 6.98
C ASP A 188 -19.62 4.81 6.78
N HIS A 189 -19.43 5.19 5.51
CA HIS A 189 -19.09 6.56 5.12
C HIS A 189 -20.18 7.14 4.24
N ASP A 190 -20.52 8.39 4.49
CA ASP A 190 -21.49 9.11 3.67
C ASP A 190 -20.86 9.51 2.33
N ILE A 191 -21.57 9.23 1.24
CA ILE A 191 -21.11 9.48 -0.13
C ILE A 191 -21.25 10.98 -0.51
N MET A 192 -22.17 11.69 0.14
CA MET A 192 -22.50 13.08 -0.16
C MET A 192 -21.91 14.05 0.86
N ASP A 193 -21.85 13.68 2.15
CA ASP A 193 -21.29 14.51 3.21
C ASP A 193 -19.75 14.52 3.14
N ARG A 194 -19.25 15.56 2.49
CA ARG A 194 -17.83 15.91 2.44
C ARG A 194 -17.38 16.76 3.62
N THR A 195 -18.29 17.33 4.40
CA THR A 195 -17.93 18.20 5.52
C THR A 195 -17.27 17.40 6.62
N ASN A 196 -17.76 16.19 6.92
CA ASN A 196 -17.12 15.31 7.90
C ASN A 196 -15.74 14.82 7.43
N VAL A 197 -15.62 14.41 6.16
CA VAL A 197 -14.35 13.97 5.56
C VAL A 197 -13.30 15.09 5.59
N TRP A 198 -13.71 16.30 5.26
CA TRP A 198 -12.83 17.47 5.29
C TRP A 198 -12.46 17.90 6.72
N LYS A 199 -13.42 18.00 7.65
CA LYS A 199 -13.15 18.47 9.02
C LYS A 199 -12.31 17.51 9.85
N THR A 200 -12.37 16.21 9.55
CA THR A 200 -11.60 15.17 10.25
C THR A 200 -10.23 14.94 9.62
N SER A 201 -9.99 15.50 8.43
CA SER A 201 -8.70 15.47 7.77
C SER A 201 -7.63 16.19 8.60
N PRO A 202 -6.44 15.58 8.80
CA PRO A 202 -5.26 16.27 9.34
C PRO A 202 -4.90 17.54 8.56
N ASN A 203 -5.21 17.57 7.26
CA ASN A 203 -4.94 18.68 6.34
C ASN A 203 -6.15 19.58 6.11
N GLY A 204 -7.25 19.43 6.85
CA GLY A 204 -8.49 20.17 6.62
C GLY A 204 -8.31 21.70 6.66
N ARG A 205 -7.28 22.21 7.33
CA ARG A 205 -6.96 23.65 7.38
C ARG A 205 -6.38 24.21 6.07
N GLN A 206 -6.03 23.37 5.10
CA GLN A 206 -5.51 23.81 3.80
C GLN A 206 -6.61 24.27 2.84
N TYR A 207 -7.89 24.06 3.18
CA TYR A 207 -9.02 24.37 2.32
C TYR A 207 -9.98 25.32 3.02
N ASP A 208 -10.59 26.23 2.26
CA ASP A 208 -11.48 27.26 2.82
C ASP A 208 -12.92 26.75 3.01
N SER A 209 -13.33 25.75 2.22
CA SER A 209 -14.68 25.18 2.25
C SER A 209 -14.74 23.75 1.73
N THR A 210 -15.87 23.09 1.91
CA THR A 210 -16.13 21.77 1.32
C THR A 210 -16.06 21.79 -0.21
N SER A 211 -16.48 22.87 -0.85
CA SER A 211 -16.35 23.04 -2.31
C SER A 211 -14.89 23.19 -2.73
N ASP A 212 -14.12 23.95 -1.96
CA ASP A 212 -12.70 24.15 -2.19
C ASP A 212 -11.91 22.84 -2.07
N PHE A 213 -12.20 22.06 -1.02
CA PHE A 213 -11.69 20.69 -0.85
C PHE A 213 -12.06 19.77 -2.03
N PHE A 214 -13.33 19.79 -2.45
CA PHE A 214 -13.78 18.97 -3.58
C PHE A 214 -12.99 19.28 -4.85
N TRP A 215 -12.87 20.56 -5.24
CA TRP A 215 -12.20 20.94 -6.48
C TRP A 215 -10.69 20.80 -6.40
N ASN A 216 -10.04 21.28 -5.34
CA ASN A 216 -8.58 21.28 -5.25
C ASN A 216 -8.01 19.91 -4.92
N TYR A 217 -8.65 19.17 -4.00
CA TYR A 217 -8.17 17.84 -3.63
C TYR A 217 -8.79 16.75 -4.49
N GLN A 218 -10.11 16.54 -4.38
CA GLN A 218 -10.75 15.36 -4.97
C GLN A 218 -10.78 15.40 -6.51
N VAL A 219 -10.94 16.57 -7.12
CA VAL A 219 -10.91 16.72 -8.58
C VAL A 219 -9.49 16.96 -9.09
N ASN A 220 -8.81 18.02 -8.63
CA ASN A 220 -7.52 18.41 -9.21
C ASN A 220 -6.38 17.48 -8.77
N LYS A 221 -6.17 17.30 -7.46
CA LYS A 221 -5.05 16.49 -6.93
C LYS A 221 -5.26 14.99 -7.14
N MET A 222 -6.48 14.47 -6.99
CA MET A 222 -6.75 13.06 -7.19
C MET A 222 -6.98 12.79 -8.68
N TYR A 223 -8.10 13.23 -9.26
CA TYR A 223 -8.44 12.80 -10.61
C TYR A 223 -7.59 13.41 -11.74
N ILE A 224 -7.51 14.75 -11.83
CA ILE A 224 -6.86 15.44 -12.96
C ILE A 224 -5.36 15.15 -12.99
N ARG A 225 -4.67 15.21 -11.83
CA ARG A 225 -3.26 14.85 -11.73
C ARG A 225 -3.00 13.43 -12.26
N TYR A 226 -3.75 12.44 -11.77
CA TYR A 226 -3.60 11.06 -12.24
C TYR A 226 -3.89 10.92 -13.73
N PHE A 227 -4.96 11.54 -14.22
CA PHE A 227 -5.27 11.55 -15.65
C PHE A 227 -4.11 12.12 -16.48
N LEU A 228 -3.49 13.22 -16.03
CA LEU A 228 -2.35 13.83 -16.70
C LEU A 228 -1.06 13.01 -16.56
N TRP A 229 -0.86 12.28 -15.46
CA TRP A 229 0.24 11.30 -15.37
C TRP A 229 0.18 10.28 -16.49
N GLN A 230 -1.01 9.76 -16.79
CA GLN A 230 -1.19 8.76 -17.85
C GLN A 230 -0.91 9.29 -19.26
N PHE A 231 -1.29 10.55 -19.54
CA PHE A 231 -1.36 11.06 -20.92
C PHE A 231 -0.44 12.25 -21.24
N VAL A 232 0.21 12.83 -20.23
CA VAL A 232 1.19 13.93 -20.34
C VAL A 232 2.54 13.55 -19.75
N GLY A 233 2.53 12.82 -18.64
CA GLY A 233 3.72 12.32 -17.95
C GLY A 233 3.78 12.78 -16.51
N MET A 234 4.58 12.09 -15.70
CA MET A 234 4.82 12.42 -14.30
C MET A 234 6.02 13.36 -14.18
N ASP A 235 6.05 14.17 -13.13
CA ASP A 235 7.28 14.88 -12.73
C ASP A 235 8.30 13.91 -12.09
N GLN A 236 9.49 14.42 -11.74
CA GLN A 236 10.54 13.59 -11.15
C GLN A 236 10.28 13.18 -9.70
N ASN A 237 9.43 13.93 -8.99
CA ASN A 237 9.16 13.73 -7.57
C ASN A 237 7.86 12.97 -7.30
N GLU A 238 7.18 12.51 -8.36
CA GLU A 238 5.86 11.86 -8.31
C GLU A 238 4.80 12.74 -7.62
N THR A 239 4.98 14.06 -7.63
CA THR A 239 4.11 15.01 -6.94
C THR A 239 3.04 15.61 -7.84
N ASP A 240 3.39 15.85 -9.11
CA ASP A 240 2.58 16.51 -10.12
C ASP A 240 2.87 15.96 -11.53
N TRP A 241 2.24 16.51 -12.57
CA TRP A 241 2.44 16.09 -13.95
C TRP A 241 3.51 16.92 -14.66
N SER A 242 4.19 16.32 -15.63
CA SER A 242 5.16 17.00 -16.48
C SER A 242 5.14 16.47 -17.91
N ALA A 243 5.07 17.38 -18.88
CA ALA A 243 5.12 17.02 -20.29
C ALA A 243 6.51 16.50 -20.74
N LYS A 244 7.55 16.58 -19.90
CA LYS A 244 8.91 16.16 -20.27
C LYS A 244 9.00 14.67 -20.63
N GLN A 245 8.22 13.82 -19.98
CA GLN A 245 8.26 12.37 -20.20
C GLN A 245 7.48 11.96 -21.48
N LEU A 246 6.18 12.31 -21.57
CA LEU A 246 5.31 11.85 -22.66
C LEU A 246 5.06 12.89 -23.76
N LEU A 247 5.57 14.12 -23.63
CA LEU A 247 5.41 15.23 -24.57
C LEU A 247 3.95 15.62 -24.84
N ALA A 248 3.03 15.22 -23.95
CA ALA A 248 1.57 15.35 -24.12
C ALA A 248 1.00 14.73 -25.41
N ILE A 249 1.77 13.89 -26.13
CA ILE A 249 1.34 13.28 -27.38
C ILE A 249 0.06 12.44 -27.19
N PRO A 250 -0.04 11.56 -26.17
CA PRO A 250 -1.27 10.80 -25.93
C PRO A 250 -2.48 11.69 -25.66
N LEU A 251 -2.32 12.76 -24.86
CA LEU A 251 -3.38 13.71 -24.59
C LEU A 251 -3.88 14.38 -25.88
N LEU A 252 -2.97 14.90 -26.70
CA LEU A 252 -3.31 15.57 -27.96
C LEU A 252 -4.02 14.61 -28.94
N LEU A 253 -3.56 13.36 -29.04
CA LEU A 253 -4.22 12.34 -29.85
C LEU A 253 -5.64 12.07 -29.35
N GLY A 254 -5.84 11.96 -28.04
CA GLY A 254 -7.17 11.78 -27.46
C GLY A 254 -8.09 12.96 -27.75
N LEU A 255 -7.61 14.21 -27.64
CA LEU A 255 -8.38 15.41 -27.98
C LEU A 255 -8.76 15.47 -29.47
N ILE A 256 -7.82 15.14 -30.36
CA ILE A 256 -8.10 15.00 -31.81
C ILE A 256 -9.15 13.91 -32.04
N GLY A 257 -9.04 12.79 -31.33
CA GLY A 257 -9.97 11.68 -31.41
C GLY A 257 -11.38 12.02 -30.95
N ILE A 258 -11.52 12.77 -29.84
CA ILE A 258 -12.80 13.31 -29.38
C ILE A 258 -13.42 14.14 -30.50
N TYR A 259 -12.69 15.16 -30.97
CA TYR A 259 -13.17 16.04 -32.04
C TYR A 259 -13.56 15.26 -33.30
N TRP A 260 -12.73 14.31 -33.70
CA TRP A 260 -12.94 13.47 -34.86
C TRP A 260 -14.17 12.57 -34.74
N HIS A 261 -14.36 11.96 -33.57
CA HIS A 261 -15.51 11.12 -33.29
C HIS A 261 -16.80 11.93 -33.33
N PHE A 262 -16.85 13.09 -32.66
CA PHE A 262 -18.03 13.97 -32.68
C PHE A 262 -18.39 14.49 -34.08
N ARG A 263 -17.39 14.75 -34.93
CA ARG A 263 -17.58 15.15 -36.33
C ARG A 263 -18.26 14.07 -37.18
N ARG A 264 -17.98 12.79 -36.91
CA ARG A 264 -18.44 11.66 -37.74
C ARG A 264 -19.65 10.93 -37.18
N ASP A 265 -19.64 10.68 -35.89
CA ASP A 265 -20.69 9.95 -35.19
C ASP A 265 -20.90 10.55 -33.78
N PRO A 266 -21.65 11.66 -33.68
CA PRO A 266 -21.88 12.31 -32.39
C PRO A 266 -22.65 11.43 -31.40
N LYS A 267 -23.43 10.45 -31.89
CA LYS A 267 -24.20 9.54 -31.04
C LYS A 267 -23.28 8.57 -30.30
N HIS A 268 -22.41 7.86 -31.03
CA HIS A 268 -21.44 6.97 -30.41
C HIS A 268 -20.36 7.74 -29.64
N ALA A 269 -20.00 8.96 -30.08
CA ALA A 269 -19.11 9.84 -29.34
C ALA A 269 -19.67 10.20 -27.95
N LEU A 270 -20.96 10.55 -27.87
CA LEU A 270 -21.64 10.79 -26.60
C LEU A 270 -21.66 9.55 -25.70
N ALA A 271 -21.83 8.35 -26.27
CA ALA A 271 -21.77 7.12 -25.50
C ALA A 271 -20.38 6.93 -24.86
N VAL A 272 -19.29 7.01 -25.65
CA VAL A 272 -17.93 6.87 -25.11
C VAL A 272 -17.62 7.98 -24.10
N MET A 273 -18.12 9.20 -24.32
CA MET A 273 -18.03 10.29 -23.36
C MET A 273 -18.76 9.98 -22.05
N ALA A 274 -19.93 9.33 -22.11
CA ALA A 274 -20.63 8.88 -20.91
C ALA A 274 -19.80 7.83 -20.16
N LEU A 275 -19.18 6.86 -20.85
CA LEU A 275 -18.27 5.91 -20.21
C LEU A 275 -17.12 6.64 -19.48
N PHE A 276 -16.45 7.58 -20.17
CA PHE A 276 -15.37 8.39 -19.63
C PHE A 276 -15.79 9.18 -18.39
N PHE A 277 -16.93 9.87 -18.46
CA PHE A 277 -17.43 10.67 -17.35
C PHE A 277 -17.84 9.81 -16.15
N MET A 278 -18.55 8.70 -16.40
CA MET A 278 -19.06 7.83 -15.32
C MET A 278 -17.94 7.11 -14.58
N THR A 279 -16.88 6.71 -15.28
CA THR A 279 -15.72 6.01 -14.69
C THR A 279 -14.59 6.96 -14.25
N GLY A 280 -14.77 8.28 -14.43
CA GLY A 280 -13.81 9.32 -14.06
C GLY A 280 -14.41 10.30 -13.06
N PHE A 281 -15.08 11.34 -13.53
CA PHE A 281 -15.62 12.39 -12.66
C PHE A 281 -16.75 11.89 -11.72
N ALA A 282 -17.65 11.04 -12.20
CA ALA A 282 -18.78 10.60 -11.38
C ALA A 282 -18.33 9.72 -10.19
N ILE A 283 -17.26 8.93 -10.35
CA ILE A 283 -16.77 8.07 -9.27
C ILE A 283 -16.12 8.87 -8.13
N ILE A 284 -15.64 10.09 -8.39
CA ILE A 284 -15.16 11.01 -7.34
C ILE A 284 -16.27 11.27 -6.31
N LEU A 285 -17.51 11.39 -6.80
CA LEU A 285 -18.66 11.57 -5.91
C LEU A 285 -18.85 10.37 -4.99
N TYR A 286 -18.72 9.17 -5.54
CA TYR A 286 -18.86 7.91 -4.83
C TYR A 286 -17.72 7.66 -3.82
N LEU A 287 -16.48 7.90 -4.22
CA LEU A 287 -15.30 7.55 -3.43
C LEU A 287 -15.11 8.49 -2.23
N ASN A 288 -15.52 9.77 -2.35
CA ASN A 288 -15.44 10.79 -1.31
C ASN A 288 -14.13 10.73 -0.48
N GLN A 289 -12.99 10.68 -1.17
CA GLN A 289 -11.69 10.34 -0.58
C GLN A 289 -11.21 11.42 0.43
N PRO A 290 -10.74 11.03 1.63
CA PRO A 290 -10.10 11.94 2.59
C PRO A 290 -8.68 12.36 2.16
N ASP A 291 -8.20 13.49 2.68
CA ASP A 291 -6.81 13.92 2.60
C ASP A 291 -6.11 13.74 3.96
N PRO A 292 -4.91 13.15 4.05
CA PRO A 292 -4.18 12.44 3.01
C PRO A 292 -4.69 11.01 2.78
N GLN A 293 -4.46 10.51 1.57
CA GLN A 293 -4.49 9.07 1.31
C GLN A 293 -3.17 8.44 1.73
N PRO A 294 -3.18 7.20 2.25
CA PRO A 294 -1.96 6.51 2.67
C PRO A 294 -1.06 6.10 1.49
N ARG A 295 -1.61 6.05 0.28
CA ARG A 295 -0.90 5.76 -0.97
C ARG A 295 -1.68 6.35 -2.15
N GLU A 296 -1.01 6.45 -3.30
CA GLU A 296 -1.65 6.89 -4.55
C GLU A 296 -2.73 5.87 -5.00
N ARG A 297 -3.79 6.37 -5.66
CA ARG A 297 -5.02 5.60 -5.99
C ARG A 297 -5.51 5.79 -7.43
N ASP A 298 -4.60 5.98 -8.37
CA ASP A 298 -4.93 6.18 -9.79
C ASP A 298 -5.68 5.00 -10.42
N TYR A 299 -5.43 3.77 -9.98
CA TYR A 299 -6.24 2.59 -10.32
C TYR A 299 -7.75 2.77 -10.13
N SER A 300 -8.20 3.66 -9.22
CA SER A 300 -9.63 3.92 -9.01
C SER A 300 -10.30 4.54 -10.23
N TYR A 301 -9.52 5.15 -11.12
CA TYR A 301 -9.97 5.88 -12.31
C TYR A 301 -9.60 5.18 -13.62
N VAL A 302 -9.07 3.95 -13.56
CA VAL A 302 -8.59 3.20 -14.73
C VAL A 302 -9.64 3.01 -15.84
N GLY A 303 -10.93 2.96 -15.47
CA GLY A 303 -12.03 2.93 -16.44
C GLY A 303 -12.08 4.17 -17.33
N SER A 304 -11.82 5.36 -16.77
CA SER A 304 -11.78 6.61 -17.54
C SER A 304 -10.56 6.66 -18.44
N PHE A 305 -9.41 6.14 -17.98
CA PHE A 305 -8.18 6.08 -18.77
C PHE A 305 -8.39 5.16 -19.98
N PHE A 306 -9.09 4.05 -19.80
CA PHE A 306 -9.50 3.17 -20.89
C PHE A 306 -10.45 3.85 -21.88
N ALA A 307 -11.49 4.54 -21.40
CA ALA A 307 -12.40 5.28 -22.28
C ALA A 307 -11.66 6.37 -23.08
N PHE A 308 -10.69 7.04 -22.47
CA PHE A 308 -9.84 8.01 -23.16
C PHE A 308 -8.90 7.35 -24.17
N ALA A 309 -8.38 6.15 -23.89
CA ALA A 309 -7.58 5.39 -24.85
C ALA A 309 -8.35 5.01 -26.13
N ILE A 310 -9.68 4.80 -26.06
CA ILE A 310 -10.53 4.65 -27.24
C ILE A 310 -10.46 5.92 -28.11
N PHE A 311 -10.54 7.11 -27.49
CA PHE A 311 -10.38 8.36 -28.22
C PHE A 311 -8.97 8.50 -28.80
N ILE A 312 -7.91 8.09 -28.12
CA ILE A 312 -6.55 8.08 -28.69
C ILE A 312 -6.51 7.25 -29.98
N GLY A 313 -7.09 6.05 -29.96
CA GLY A 313 -7.22 5.20 -31.16
C GLY A 313 -7.99 5.87 -32.31
N LEU A 314 -9.07 6.57 -32.00
CA LEU A 314 -9.82 7.36 -32.97
C LEU A 314 -9.06 8.60 -33.45
N GLY A 315 -8.21 9.18 -32.60
CA GLY A 315 -7.31 10.28 -32.93
C GLY A 315 -6.30 9.89 -33.99
N TYR A 316 -5.74 8.69 -33.88
CA TYR A 316 -4.92 8.11 -34.94
C TYR A 316 -5.67 8.00 -36.26
N ALA A 317 -6.87 7.45 -36.25
CA ALA A 317 -7.71 7.35 -37.44
C ALA A 317 -8.02 8.75 -38.03
N GLY A 318 -8.26 9.74 -37.17
CA GLY A 318 -8.51 11.13 -37.57
C GLY A 318 -7.31 11.79 -38.24
N ILE A 319 -6.10 11.64 -37.68
CA ILE A 319 -4.88 12.19 -38.28
C ILE A 319 -4.66 11.60 -39.68
N ILE A 320 -4.81 10.29 -39.86
CA ILE A 320 -4.64 9.65 -41.18
C ILE A 320 -5.61 10.25 -42.19
N ASP A 321 -6.87 10.41 -41.80
CA ASP A 321 -7.90 10.92 -42.70
C ASP A 321 -7.68 12.40 -43.06
N MET A 322 -7.22 13.20 -42.10
CA MET A 322 -6.78 14.58 -42.34
C MET A 322 -5.60 14.63 -43.32
N ILE A 323 -4.59 13.78 -43.12
CA ILE A 323 -3.44 13.66 -44.03
C ILE A 323 -3.91 13.27 -45.43
N LYS A 324 -4.75 12.23 -45.56
CA LYS A 324 -5.34 11.81 -46.84
C LYS A 324 -6.08 12.95 -47.53
N THR A 325 -6.89 13.70 -46.78
CA THR A 325 -7.69 14.81 -47.31
C THR A 325 -6.82 15.97 -47.81
N VAL A 326 -5.79 16.37 -47.05
CA VAL A 326 -4.88 17.46 -47.43
C VAL A 326 -4.08 17.11 -48.69
N LEU A 327 -3.61 15.87 -48.79
CA LEU A 327 -2.82 15.40 -49.93
C LEU A 327 -3.67 15.25 -51.19
N ALA A 328 -4.88 14.71 -51.07
CA ALA A 328 -5.84 14.64 -52.17
C ALA A 328 -6.16 16.04 -52.75
N LYS A 329 -6.25 17.07 -51.89
CA LYS A 329 -6.46 18.47 -52.31
C LYS A 329 -5.26 19.07 -53.07
N LYS A 330 -4.05 18.58 -52.87
CA LYS A 330 -2.84 19.06 -53.55
C LYS A 330 -2.59 18.40 -54.91
N GLY A 331 -3.47 17.51 -55.37
CA GLY A 331 -3.30 16.78 -56.63
C GLY A 331 -2.23 15.67 -56.55
N GLU A 332 -1.63 15.48 -55.39
CA GLU A 332 -0.70 14.38 -55.12
C GLU A 332 -1.50 13.17 -54.63
N THR A 333 -1.74 12.19 -55.51
CA THR A 333 -2.09 10.84 -55.06
C THR A 333 -0.86 10.25 -54.38
N LEU A 334 -0.75 10.48 -53.06
CA LEU A 334 0.25 9.80 -52.25
C LEU A 334 0.12 8.30 -52.50
N LYS A 335 1.22 7.63 -52.85
CA LYS A 335 1.21 6.18 -52.98
C LYS A 335 0.70 5.61 -51.66
N LEU A 336 -0.21 4.64 -51.76
CA LEU A 336 -0.83 3.98 -50.61
C LEU A 336 0.22 3.52 -49.59
N SER A 337 1.41 3.10 -50.06
CA SER A 337 2.59 2.77 -49.25
C SER A 337 3.09 3.90 -48.35
N THR A 338 3.09 5.15 -48.81
CA THR A 338 3.56 6.30 -48.04
C THR A 338 2.56 6.69 -46.95
N THR A 339 1.26 6.57 -47.23
CA THR A 339 0.22 6.77 -46.20
C THR A 339 0.28 5.70 -45.12
N TYR A 340 0.52 4.44 -45.50
CA TYR A 340 0.72 3.37 -44.53
C TYR A 340 2.02 3.56 -43.71
N LEU A 341 3.10 4.00 -44.33
CA LEU A 341 4.35 4.30 -43.62
C LEU A 341 4.16 5.42 -42.59
N LEU A 342 3.52 6.53 -42.98
CA LEU A 342 3.20 7.64 -42.06
C LEU A 342 2.27 7.17 -40.92
N PHE A 343 1.29 6.33 -41.23
CA PHE A 343 0.41 5.75 -40.23
C PHE A 343 1.18 4.88 -39.22
N ILE A 344 2.06 4.00 -39.70
CA ILE A 344 2.90 3.15 -38.85
C ILE A 344 3.81 4.01 -37.96
N LEU A 345 4.45 5.03 -38.51
CA LEU A 345 5.29 5.95 -37.74
C LEU A 345 4.49 6.65 -36.64
N VAL A 346 3.33 7.21 -36.97
CA VAL A 346 2.47 7.91 -36.01
C VAL A 346 1.95 6.94 -34.94
N LEU A 347 1.53 5.73 -35.31
CA LEU A 347 1.09 4.69 -34.38
C LEU A 347 2.18 4.26 -33.39
N ILE A 348 3.44 4.28 -33.80
CA ILE A 348 4.55 3.77 -33.00
C ILE A 348 5.08 4.84 -32.03
N ILE A 349 5.01 6.13 -32.38
CA ILE A 349 5.60 7.22 -31.59
C ILE A 349 5.06 7.27 -30.15
N ALA A 350 3.74 7.26 -29.94
CA ALA A 350 3.19 7.40 -28.59
C ALA A 350 3.46 6.15 -27.73
N PRO A 351 3.20 4.91 -28.21
CA PRO A 351 3.52 3.70 -27.45
C PRO A 351 5.02 3.53 -27.16
N LEU A 352 5.92 3.85 -28.10
CA LEU A 352 7.36 3.78 -27.84
C LEU A 352 7.82 4.81 -26.83
N ASN A 353 7.31 6.05 -26.89
CA ASN A 353 7.68 7.05 -25.89
C ASN A 353 7.12 6.68 -24.51
N MET A 354 5.90 6.12 -24.44
CA MET A 354 5.35 5.60 -23.19
C MET A 354 6.16 4.42 -22.65
N LEU A 355 6.63 3.51 -23.52
CA LEU A 355 7.53 2.43 -23.13
C LEU A 355 8.84 2.98 -22.58
N ARG A 356 9.54 3.83 -23.34
CA ARG A 356 10.79 4.47 -22.93
C ARG A 356 10.68 5.19 -21.59
N ALA A 357 9.59 5.92 -21.36
CA ALA A 357 9.40 6.73 -20.17
C ALA A 357 9.04 5.92 -18.91
N ASN A 358 8.39 4.76 -19.06
CA ASN A 358 7.83 4.02 -17.93
C ASN A 358 8.44 2.63 -17.73
N TYR A 359 9.22 2.10 -18.68
CA TYR A 359 9.72 0.72 -18.61
C TYR A 359 10.56 0.50 -17.34
N GLU A 360 11.54 1.35 -17.08
CA GLU A 360 12.44 1.23 -15.93
C GLU A 360 11.68 1.21 -14.60
N SER A 361 10.77 2.17 -14.38
CA SER A 361 10.03 2.26 -13.10
C SER A 361 9.01 1.15 -12.86
N HIS A 362 8.64 0.43 -13.93
CA HIS A 362 7.65 -0.66 -13.88
C HIS A 362 8.28 -2.04 -14.06
N ASP A 363 9.55 -2.11 -14.44
CA ASP A 363 10.29 -3.37 -14.45
C ASP A 363 10.45 -3.84 -12.99
N ARG A 364 10.01 -5.08 -12.76
CA ARG A 364 10.13 -5.75 -11.45
C ARG A 364 11.16 -6.86 -11.49
N SER A 365 11.86 -7.04 -12.62
CA SER A 365 12.94 -8.00 -12.77
C SER A 365 14.03 -7.74 -11.75
N GLY A 366 14.47 -8.79 -11.06
CA GLY A 366 15.51 -8.67 -10.02
C GLY A 366 15.07 -8.04 -8.70
N ASN A 367 13.83 -7.53 -8.58
CA ASN A 367 13.34 -6.95 -7.34
C ASN A 367 12.76 -8.03 -6.40
N TYR A 368 13.60 -8.53 -5.49
CA TYR A 368 13.22 -9.57 -4.52
C TYR A 368 12.88 -9.01 -3.13
N VAL A 369 12.73 -7.69 -2.96
CA VAL A 369 12.66 -7.04 -1.64
C VAL A 369 11.54 -7.61 -0.77
N ALA A 370 10.34 -7.78 -1.32
CA ALA A 370 9.21 -8.30 -0.54
C ALA A 370 9.49 -9.72 0.01
N TRP A 371 10.18 -10.55 -0.76
CA TRP A 371 10.56 -11.90 -0.34
C TRP A 371 11.75 -11.86 0.62
N ASP A 372 12.87 -11.23 0.24
CA ASP A 372 14.13 -11.22 1.01
C ASP A 372 13.95 -10.53 2.36
N TYR A 373 13.28 -9.38 2.40
CA TYR A 373 13.05 -8.64 3.64
C TYR A 373 12.22 -9.44 4.65
N SER A 374 11.19 -10.13 4.17
CA SER A 374 10.28 -10.93 5.00
C SER A 374 10.94 -12.24 5.43
N TYR A 375 11.71 -12.86 4.53
CA TYR A 375 12.52 -14.04 4.84
C TYR A 375 13.53 -13.72 5.94
N ASN A 376 14.27 -12.61 5.78
CA ASN A 376 15.26 -12.15 6.74
C ASN A 376 14.63 -11.83 8.11
N MET A 377 13.44 -11.22 8.11
CA MET A 377 12.68 -10.97 9.34
C MET A 377 12.28 -12.28 10.05
N LEU A 378 11.78 -13.28 9.32
CA LEU A 378 11.47 -14.61 9.87
C LEU A 378 12.72 -15.31 10.41
N MET A 379 13.83 -15.30 9.67
CA MET A 379 15.10 -15.93 10.08
C MET A 379 15.72 -15.29 11.32
N SER A 380 15.37 -14.03 11.61
CA SER A 380 15.82 -13.34 12.82
C SER A 380 15.12 -13.85 14.08
N CYS A 381 13.92 -14.44 13.94
CA CYS A 381 13.12 -14.93 15.04
C CYS A 381 13.59 -16.30 15.54
N GLU A 382 13.59 -16.51 16.85
CA GLU A 382 13.76 -17.84 17.46
C GLU A 382 12.63 -18.82 17.11
N PRO A 383 12.83 -20.14 17.28
CA PRO A 383 11.79 -21.14 17.04
C PRO A 383 10.52 -20.88 17.87
N ASN A 384 9.35 -21.06 17.24
CA ASN A 384 8.02 -20.88 17.85
C ASN A 384 7.73 -19.46 18.37
N ALA A 385 8.46 -18.46 17.87
CA ALA A 385 8.30 -17.07 18.28
C ALA A 385 6.94 -16.49 17.88
N ILE A 386 6.50 -15.46 18.61
CA ILE A 386 5.42 -14.56 18.21
C ILE A 386 6.05 -13.30 17.63
N LEU A 387 5.72 -12.96 16.38
CA LEU A 387 6.21 -11.75 15.71
C LEU A 387 5.05 -10.79 15.47
N PHE A 388 5.06 -9.66 16.18
CA PHE A 388 4.13 -8.57 15.96
C PHE A 388 4.53 -7.74 14.73
N THR A 389 3.58 -7.53 13.83
CA THR A 389 3.70 -6.76 12.58
C THR A 389 2.64 -5.67 12.54
N ASN A 390 2.74 -4.75 11.56
CA ASN A 390 1.90 -3.58 11.46
C ASN A 390 1.46 -3.31 10.02
N GLY A 391 0.23 -3.72 9.71
CA GLY A 391 -0.42 -3.44 8.43
C GLY A 391 -0.04 -4.44 7.33
N ASP A 392 -0.32 -4.06 6.09
CA ASP A 392 -0.34 -5.03 4.97
C ASP A 392 1.08 -5.29 4.42
N ASN A 393 1.91 -4.25 4.35
CA ASN A 393 3.21 -4.28 3.68
C ASN A 393 4.26 -5.17 4.36
N ASP A 394 4.16 -5.36 5.68
CA ASP A 394 5.01 -6.31 6.41
C ASP A 394 4.35 -7.68 6.54
N THR A 395 3.04 -7.73 6.82
CA THR A 395 2.34 -8.97 7.14
C THR A 395 2.10 -9.86 5.92
N PHE A 396 1.65 -9.31 4.78
CA PHE A 396 1.24 -10.15 3.65
C PHE A 396 2.40 -10.91 3.00
N PRO A 397 3.59 -10.31 2.82
CA PRO A 397 4.75 -11.08 2.36
C PRO A 397 5.18 -12.18 3.34
N LEU A 398 5.10 -11.96 4.65
CA LEU A 398 5.38 -12.98 5.67
C LEU A 398 4.39 -14.15 5.57
N TRP A 399 3.11 -13.85 5.44
CA TRP A 399 2.06 -14.83 5.22
C TRP A 399 2.24 -15.60 3.91
N TYR A 400 2.64 -14.93 2.82
CA TYR A 400 2.97 -15.63 1.58
C TYR A 400 4.08 -16.65 1.79
N LEU A 401 5.17 -16.26 2.47
CA LEU A 401 6.28 -17.16 2.76
C LEU A 401 5.85 -18.37 3.60
N GLN A 402 4.94 -18.18 4.55
CA GLN A 402 4.46 -19.27 5.41
C GLN A 402 3.48 -20.19 4.71
N GLU A 403 2.46 -19.63 4.05
CA GLU A 403 1.34 -20.41 3.49
C GLU A 403 1.62 -21.01 2.12
N VAL A 404 2.50 -20.37 1.34
CA VAL A 404 2.83 -20.80 -0.03
C VAL A 404 4.20 -21.47 -0.06
N GLU A 405 5.22 -20.81 0.47
CA GLU A 405 6.61 -21.30 0.41
C GLU A 405 6.98 -22.20 1.61
N ASN A 406 6.10 -22.35 2.61
CA ASN A 406 6.30 -23.16 3.81
C ASN A 406 7.57 -22.78 4.62
N VAL A 407 7.93 -21.50 4.62
CA VAL A 407 9.09 -20.98 5.36
C VAL A 407 8.69 -20.56 6.77
N ARG A 408 9.37 -21.10 7.80
CA ARG A 408 9.19 -20.72 9.22
C ARG A 408 7.72 -20.68 9.65
N THR A 409 6.97 -21.72 9.32
CA THR A 409 5.57 -21.91 9.73
C THR A 409 5.41 -22.09 11.25
N ASP A 410 6.52 -22.25 11.98
CA ASP A 410 6.57 -22.25 13.45
C ASP A 410 6.37 -20.86 14.08
N VAL A 411 6.75 -19.78 13.38
CA VAL A 411 6.62 -18.41 13.89
C VAL A 411 5.20 -17.92 13.71
N ARG A 412 4.56 -17.42 14.77
CA ARG A 412 3.21 -16.88 14.69
C ARG A 412 3.23 -15.38 14.39
N ILE A 413 2.77 -15.00 13.19
CA ILE A 413 2.62 -13.59 12.79
C ILE A 413 1.35 -12.99 13.41
N VAL A 414 1.51 -11.87 14.10
CA VAL A 414 0.44 -11.14 14.77
C VAL A 414 0.36 -9.71 14.25
N ASN A 415 -0.56 -9.45 13.31
CA ASN A 415 -0.78 -8.13 12.73
C ASN A 415 -1.59 -7.25 13.68
N LEU A 416 -0.99 -6.15 14.15
CA LEU A 416 -1.61 -5.23 15.09
C LEU A 416 -2.86 -4.53 14.55
N SER A 417 -2.92 -4.27 13.23
CA SER A 417 -4.08 -3.66 12.57
C SER A 417 -5.29 -4.58 12.50
N LEU A 418 -5.09 -5.91 12.61
CA LEU A 418 -6.13 -6.92 12.69
C LEU A 418 -6.39 -7.38 14.13
N LEU A 419 -5.46 -7.14 15.06
CA LEU A 419 -5.54 -7.44 16.49
C LEU A 419 -6.53 -6.54 17.26
N ASN A 420 -7.52 -6.03 16.55
CA ASN A 420 -8.69 -5.32 17.02
C ASN A 420 -10.00 -6.03 16.61
N THR A 421 -9.92 -7.11 15.81
CA THR A 421 -11.07 -7.89 15.33
C THR A 421 -11.21 -9.20 16.10
N ASP A 422 -12.45 -9.61 16.37
CA ASP A 422 -12.76 -10.81 17.17
C ASP A 422 -12.37 -12.11 16.46
N TRP A 423 -12.63 -12.20 15.15
CA TRP A 423 -12.27 -13.36 14.33
C TRP A 423 -10.76 -13.62 14.33
N TYR A 424 -9.95 -12.58 14.19
CA TYR A 424 -8.49 -12.72 14.11
C TYR A 424 -7.91 -13.12 15.45
N ILE A 425 -8.35 -12.47 16.53
CA ILE A 425 -7.90 -12.82 17.89
C ILE A 425 -8.30 -14.26 18.23
N LYS A 426 -9.51 -14.69 17.87
CA LYS A 426 -9.94 -16.08 18.06
C LYS A 426 -9.07 -17.06 17.27
N GLN A 427 -8.76 -16.75 16.02
CA GLN A 427 -7.88 -17.57 15.18
C GLN A 427 -6.47 -17.70 15.78
N LEU A 428 -5.90 -16.61 16.28
CA LEU A 428 -4.60 -16.60 16.96
C LEU A 428 -4.60 -17.45 18.24
N ARG A 429 -5.68 -17.43 19.02
CA ARG A 429 -5.82 -18.19 20.28
C ARG A 429 -6.02 -19.70 20.03
N ASP A 430 -6.82 -20.04 19.02
CA ASP A 430 -7.37 -21.40 18.88
C ASP A 430 -6.64 -22.25 17.82
N MET A 431 -6.03 -21.64 16.80
CA MET A 431 -5.32 -22.35 15.72
C MET A 431 -3.80 -22.39 15.95
N GLU A 432 -3.16 -23.48 15.56
CA GLU A 432 -1.70 -23.63 15.64
C GLU A 432 -0.97 -22.83 14.55
N PRO A 433 0.19 -22.22 14.84
CA PRO A 433 0.81 -22.09 16.17
C PRO A 433 0.02 -21.13 17.08
N LYS A 434 -0.34 -21.58 18.29
CA LYS A 434 -1.21 -20.80 19.18
C LYS A 434 -0.49 -19.63 19.85
N VAL A 435 -1.19 -18.50 19.93
CA VAL A 435 -0.80 -17.36 20.74
C VAL A 435 -1.43 -17.50 22.14
N PRO A 436 -0.63 -17.50 23.22
CA PRO A 436 -1.16 -17.55 24.57
C PRO A 436 -2.02 -16.32 24.87
N MET A 437 -3.28 -16.54 25.26
CA MET A 437 -4.21 -15.47 25.67
C MET A 437 -5.06 -15.93 26.85
N ARG A 438 -5.45 -15.00 27.72
CA ARG A 438 -6.40 -15.24 28.83
C ARG A 438 -7.70 -14.51 28.54
N MET A 439 -8.56 -15.14 27.73
CA MET A 439 -9.88 -14.58 27.41
C MET A 439 -10.87 -15.62 26.91
N SER A 440 -12.12 -15.45 27.30
CA SER A 440 -13.28 -16.20 26.86
C SER A 440 -13.90 -15.65 25.56
N ASP A 441 -14.71 -16.46 24.90
CA ASP A 441 -15.46 -16.04 23.69
C ASP A 441 -16.42 -14.88 23.96
N LEU A 442 -16.94 -14.76 25.19
CA LEU A 442 -17.81 -13.65 25.57
C LEU A 442 -17.03 -12.34 25.73
N GLU A 443 -15.81 -12.39 26.27
CA GLU A 443 -14.92 -11.23 26.38
C GLU A 443 -14.47 -10.76 25.00
N LEU A 444 -14.12 -11.70 24.10
CA LEU A 444 -13.77 -11.41 22.70
C LEU A 444 -14.84 -10.59 21.99
N LYS A 445 -16.10 -11.02 22.07
CA LYS A 445 -17.24 -10.33 21.40
C LYS A 445 -17.53 -8.94 21.97
N ARG A 446 -16.97 -8.59 23.13
CA ARG A 446 -17.15 -7.30 23.80
C ARG A 446 -15.89 -6.45 23.79
N LEU A 447 -14.87 -6.85 23.04
CA LEU A 447 -13.66 -6.06 22.87
C LEU A 447 -13.96 -4.73 22.18
N GLY A 448 -13.26 -3.71 22.61
CA GLY A 448 -13.38 -2.35 22.12
C GLY A 448 -12.43 -1.43 22.88
N LEU A 449 -12.66 -0.13 22.80
CA LEU A 449 -11.90 0.84 23.58
C LEU A 449 -12.13 0.60 25.08
N MET A 450 -11.03 0.38 25.81
CA MET A 450 -11.07 0.11 27.24
C MET A 450 -10.72 1.36 28.04
N PRO A 451 -11.56 1.78 29.01
CA PRO A 451 -11.18 2.82 29.95
C PRO A 451 -9.86 2.48 30.63
N TRP A 452 -8.90 3.39 30.56
CA TRP A 452 -7.57 3.15 31.09
C TRP A 452 -7.07 4.39 31.82
N LYS A 453 -6.55 4.17 33.03
CA LYS A 453 -5.77 5.17 33.75
C LYS A 453 -4.33 4.72 33.73
N THR A 454 -3.44 5.69 33.63
CA THR A 454 -2.01 5.48 33.74
C THR A 454 -1.69 4.61 34.95
N GLN A 455 -1.09 3.44 34.71
CA GLN A 455 -0.72 2.49 35.74
C GLN A 455 0.51 1.69 35.32
N THR A 456 1.22 1.16 36.32
CA THR A 456 2.36 0.28 36.09
C THR A 456 1.88 -1.14 35.88
N VAL A 457 2.30 -1.75 34.78
CA VAL A 457 2.11 -3.19 34.52
C VAL A 457 3.39 -3.91 34.88
N THR A 458 3.25 -5.03 35.59
CA THR A 458 4.35 -5.86 36.04
C THR A 458 4.18 -7.28 35.54
N ILE A 459 5.25 -7.87 35.01
CA ILE A 459 5.28 -9.26 34.54
C ILE A 459 6.46 -9.94 35.19
N ASP A 460 6.19 -11.02 35.93
CA ASP A 460 7.22 -11.81 36.61
C ASP A 460 8.16 -12.46 35.59
N VAL A 461 9.45 -12.50 35.93
CA VAL A 461 10.51 -13.15 35.16
C VAL A 461 10.97 -14.36 35.96
N PRO A 462 10.78 -15.60 35.48
CA PRO A 462 11.28 -16.79 36.16
C PRO A 462 12.80 -16.75 36.29
N ASP A 463 13.35 -17.19 37.43
CA ASP A 463 14.80 -17.17 37.70
C ASP A 463 15.63 -17.78 36.57
N LYS A 464 15.20 -18.93 36.05
CA LYS A 464 15.85 -19.60 34.91
C LYS A 464 15.93 -18.70 33.67
N ILE A 465 14.87 -17.96 33.37
CA ILE A 465 14.84 -17.04 32.21
C ILE A 465 15.75 -15.85 32.46
N ALA A 466 15.73 -15.30 33.68
CA ALA A 466 16.63 -14.21 34.06
C ALA A 466 18.11 -14.62 33.92
N GLU A 467 18.47 -15.83 34.38
CA GLU A 467 19.81 -16.41 34.26
C GLU A 467 20.23 -16.63 32.80
N GLU A 468 19.34 -17.17 31.95
CA GLU A 468 19.62 -17.36 30.52
C GLU A 468 19.93 -16.03 29.82
N PHE A 469 19.08 -15.01 30.03
CA PHE A 469 19.32 -13.68 29.45
C PHE A 469 20.54 -12.98 30.07
N TYR A 470 20.83 -13.19 31.35
CA TYR A 470 22.05 -12.68 31.98
C TYR A 470 23.30 -13.31 31.38
N SER A 471 23.29 -14.62 31.11
CA SER A 471 24.39 -15.31 30.45
C SER A 471 24.62 -14.74 29.04
N GLU A 472 23.56 -14.48 28.27
CA GLU A 472 23.69 -13.86 26.96
C GLU A 472 24.24 -12.42 27.09
N TYR A 473 23.69 -11.61 28.00
CA TYR A 473 24.12 -10.24 28.21
C TYR A 473 25.60 -10.16 28.64
N SER A 474 25.99 -10.95 29.64
CA SER A 474 27.34 -10.97 30.21
C SER A 474 28.41 -11.47 29.25
N SER A 475 28.03 -12.28 28.25
CA SER A 475 28.94 -12.70 27.19
C SER A 475 29.30 -11.56 26.22
N SER A 476 28.41 -10.57 26.07
CA SER A 476 28.55 -9.48 25.11
C SER A 476 28.94 -8.16 25.74
N PHE A 477 28.64 -7.94 27.02
CA PHE A 477 28.90 -6.67 27.69
C PHE A 477 29.63 -6.89 29.01
N PRO A 478 30.62 -6.04 29.35
CA PRO A 478 31.24 -6.06 30.68
C PRO A 478 30.16 -5.80 31.75
N VAL A 479 29.90 -6.79 32.60
CA VAL A 479 28.91 -6.64 33.67
C VAL A 479 29.58 -6.00 34.88
N SER A 480 29.16 -4.79 35.21
CA SER A 480 29.36 -4.22 36.55
C SER A 480 27.98 -4.01 37.18
N ASP A 481 27.76 -4.61 38.34
CA ASP A 481 26.59 -4.38 39.21
C ASP A 481 25.19 -4.54 38.58
N ILE A 482 24.97 -5.58 37.76
CA ILE A 482 23.62 -5.91 37.24
C ILE A 482 22.97 -7.01 38.11
N SER A 483 21.85 -6.67 38.75
CA SER A 483 21.00 -7.63 39.46
C SER A 483 20.13 -8.43 38.49
N LEU A 484 19.88 -9.69 38.82
CA LEU A 484 18.94 -10.52 38.06
C LEU A 484 17.51 -9.98 38.24
N PRO A 485 16.81 -9.66 37.14
CA PRO A 485 15.45 -9.14 37.22
C PRO A 485 14.49 -10.25 37.64
N ASP A 486 13.75 -10.04 38.72
CA ASP A 486 12.63 -10.89 39.15
C ASP A 486 11.32 -10.54 38.42
N LYS A 487 11.24 -9.32 37.86
CA LYS A 487 10.10 -8.83 37.08
C LYS A 487 10.52 -7.76 36.08
N ILE A 488 9.74 -7.58 35.02
CA ILE A 488 9.72 -6.32 34.26
C ILE A 488 8.58 -5.44 34.74
N SER A 489 8.82 -4.13 34.82
CA SER A 489 7.80 -3.16 35.20
C SER A 489 7.88 -1.92 34.32
N PHE A 490 6.77 -1.55 33.71
CA PHE A 490 6.67 -0.42 32.80
C PHE A 490 5.34 0.29 32.94
N LYS A 491 5.35 1.60 32.76
CA LYS A 491 4.15 2.43 32.82
C LYS A 491 3.37 2.31 31.50
N VAL A 492 2.07 2.10 31.62
CA VAL A 492 1.13 2.09 30.49
C VAL A 492 0.21 3.29 30.59
N GLU A 493 0.31 4.17 29.62
CA GLU A 493 -0.50 5.38 29.52
C GLU A 493 -1.70 5.17 28.57
N PRO A 494 -2.78 5.96 28.69
CA PRO A 494 -3.88 5.90 27.74
C PRO A 494 -3.40 6.19 26.31
N ALA A 495 -3.77 5.32 25.36
CA ALA A 495 -3.46 5.50 23.95
C ALA A 495 -4.28 6.62 23.30
N LEU A 496 -5.50 6.86 23.80
CA LEU A 496 -6.42 7.88 23.30
C LEU A 496 -6.99 8.68 24.47
N ASN A 497 -7.12 10.00 24.30
CA ASN A 497 -7.83 10.85 25.23
C ASN A 497 -9.19 11.23 24.64
N THR A 498 -10.26 10.84 25.33
CA THR A 498 -11.63 11.15 24.93
C THR A 498 -12.27 12.12 25.93
N ARG A 499 -13.45 12.66 25.58
CA ARG A 499 -14.27 13.47 26.52
C ARG A 499 -14.67 12.70 27.80
N TYR A 500 -14.55 11.37 27.78
CA TYR A 500 -14.89 10.48 28.90
C TYR A 500 -13.66 9.99 29.68
N GLY A 501 -12.45 10.46 29.33
CA GLY A 501 -11.20 10.06 29.94
C GLY A 501 -10.26 9.32 28.99
N GLY A 502 -9.16 8.83 29.55
CA GLY A 502 -8.16 8.02 28.84
C GLY A 502 -8.68 6.64 28.47
N MET A 503 -8.41 6.21 27.25
CA MET A 503 -8.79 4.91 26.70
C MET A 503 -7.57 4.19 26.13
N LEU A 504 -7.54 2.87 26.27
CA LEU A 504 -6.58 1.96 25.63
C LEU A 504 -7.23 1.34 24.39
N ARG A 505 -6.47 1.20 23.30
CA ARG A 505 -6.98 0.53 22.08
C ARG A 505 -7.05 -0.98 22.32
N THR A 506 -7.91 -1.67 21.57
CA THR A 506 -8.01 -3.13 21.61
C THR A 506 -6.64 -3.80 21.40
N GLN A 507 -5.90 -3.38 20.37
CA GLN A 507 -4.57 -3.93 20.06
C GLN A 507 -3.57 -3.79 21.23
N ASP A 508 -3.58 -2.66 21.94
CA ASP A 508 -2.63 -2.40 23.03
C ASP A 508 -2.94 -3.30 24.24
N TYR A 509 -4.23 -3.45 24.55
CA TYR A 509 -4.66 -4.40 25.56
C TYR A 509 -4.32 -5.83 25.18
N MET A 510 -4.48 -6.20 23.91
CA MET A 510 -4.14 -7.53 23.43
C MET A 510 -2.64 -7.82 23.55
N ILE A 511 -1.77 -6.86 23.25
CA ILE A 511 -0.33 -6.98 23.52
C ILE A 511 -0.10 -7.29 25.00
N LEU A 512 -0.72 -6.54 25.92
CA LEU A 512 -0.60 -6.77 27.37
C LEU A 512 -1.13 -8.15 27.79
N ASN A 513 -2.27 -8.58 27.24
CA ASN A 513 -2.86 -9.88 27.52
C ASN A 513 -1.94 -11.01 27.08
N ILE A 514 -1.40 -10.92 25.86
CA ILE A 514 -0.46 -11.91 25.29
C ILE A 514 0.82 -11.98 26.13
N LEU A 515 1.42 -10.83 26.45
CA LEU A 515 2.63 -10.78 27.29
C LEU A 515 2.41 -11.45 28.66
N THR A 516 1.29 -11.12 29.32
CA THR A 516 0.94 -11.65 30.65
C THR A 516 0.55 -13.13 30.61
N ALA A 517 -0.10 -13.58 29.54
CA ALA A 517 -0.50 -14.97 29.33
C ALA A 517 0.70 -15.87 28.99
N ASN A 518 1.63 -15.35 28.18
CA ASN A 518 2.81 -16.08 27.70
C ASN A 518 3.75 -16.49 28.85
N ARG A 519 3.95 -15.65 29.87
CA ARG A 519 4.88 -15.92 31.00
C ARG A 519 6.27 -16.39 30.53
N TRP A 520 6.82 -15.71 29.53
CA TRP A 520 8.14 -16.02 28.94
C TRP A 520 8.29 -17.42 28.33
N LYS A 521 7.19 -18.11 28.02
CA LYS A 521 7.25 -19.45 27.40
C LYS A 521 7.66 -19.42 25.94
N LEU A 522 7.17 -18.43 25.19
CA LEU A 522 7.50 -18.20 23.78
C LEU A 522 8.30 -16.90 23.63
N PRO A 523 9.30 -16.85 22.73
CA PRO A 523 9.95 -15.60 22.35
C PRO A 523 8.94 -14.62 21.74
N ILE A 524 9.02 -13.35 22.10
CA ILE A 524 8.14 -12.30 21.56
C ILE A 524 9.00 -11.25 20.88
N TYR A 525 8.65 -10.96 19.64
CA TYR A 525 9.32 -10.01 18.76
C TYR A 525 8.33 -8.99 18.20
N PHE A 526 8.84 -7.82 17.86
CA PHE A 526 8.17 -6.81 17.03
C PHE A 526 9.03 -6.59 15.78
N ALA A 527 8.42 -6.48 14.61
CA ALA A 527 9.15 -6.05 13.42
C ALA A 527 9.69 -4.63 13.62
N VAL A 528 10.87 -4.30 13.08
CA VAL A 528 11.43 -2.94 13.15
C VAL A 528 10.57 -1.90 12.42
N THR A 529 9.66 -2.36 11.54
CA THR A 529 8.65 -1.56 10.84
C THR A 529 7.47 -1.14 11.72
N VAL A 530 7.30 -1.75 12.91
CA VAL A 530 6.23 -1.36 13.83
C VAL A 530 6.53 0.02 14.40
N PRO A 531 5.65 1.03 14.20
CA PRO A 531 5.89 2.35 14.74
C PRO A 531 5.72 2.36 16.27
N ARG A 532 6.51 3.18 16.96
CA ARG A 532 6.41 3.32 18.44
C ARG A 532 5.01 3.69 18.92
N SER A 533 4.23 4.42 18.12
CA SER A 533 2.84 4.77 18.43
C SER A 533 1.89 3.55 18.48
N ASN A 534 2.29 2.42 17.89
CA ASN A 534 1.56 1.15 17.93
C ASN A 534 2.19 0.15 18.91
N MET A 535 3.24 0.55 19.61
CA MET A 535 3.80 -0.19 20.74
C MET A 535 3.20 0.32 22.06
N VAL A 536 3.26 -0.51 23.11
CA VAL A 536 2.69 -0.17 24.41
C VAL A 536 3.66 0.67 25.24
N SER A 537 3.46 1.99 25.27
CA SER A 537 4.10 2.95 26.19
C SER A 537 5.59 2.66 26.46
N GLU A 538 5.99 2.42 27.72
CA GLU A 538 7.38 2.21 28.13
C GLU A 538 7.92 0.80 27.85
N LEU A 539 7.13 -0.10 27.24
CA LEU A 539 7.57 -1.47 26.92
C LEU A 539 8.81 -1.48 26.01
N VAL A 540 8.98 -0.45 25.17
CA VAL A 540 10.16 -0.28 24.30
C VAL A 540 11.48 -0.28 25.06
N ASN A 541 11.48 0.09 26.35
CA ASN A 541 12.67 0.06 27.18
C ASN A 541 13.13 -1.37 27.53
N TYR A 542 12.27 -2.37 27.27
CA TYR A 542 12.55 -3.80 27.43
C TYR A 542 12.62 -4.50 26.07
N MET A 543 12.95 -3.75 25.01
CA MET A 543 13.14 -4.26 23.66
C MET A 543 14.60 -4.16 23.24
N ARG A 544 15.09 -5.23 22.61
CA ARG A 544 16.44 -5.35 22.07
C ARG A 544 16.38 -5.63 20.57
N MET A 545 17.20 -4.97 19.77
CA MET A 545 17.30 -5.26 18.35
C MET A 545 18.13 -6.53 18.10
N ASP A 546 17.55 -7.46 17.35
CA ASP A 546 18.17 -8.70 16.87
C ASP A 546 18.20 -8.71 15.32
N GLY A 547 18.39 -7.53 14.69
CA GLY A 547 18.38 -7.34 13.23
C GLY A 547 17.11 -6.63 12.77
N LEU A 548 16.33 -7.23 11.87
CA LEU A 548 15.03 -6.72 11.40
C LEU A 548 13.88 -6.91 12.40
N VAL A 549 14.17 -7.37 13.62
CA VAL A 549 13.19 -7.59 14.68
C VAL A 549 13.71 -7.08 16.03
N MET A 550 12.78 -6.72 16.90
CA MET A 550 12.98 -6.25 18.27
C MET A 550 12.44 -7.28 19.26
N LYS A 551 13.31 -7.95 20.01
CA LYS A 551 12.98 -8.98 21.02
C LYS A 551 12.59 -8.34 22.35
N ILE A 552 11.54 -8.84 23.01
CA ILE A 552 11.27 -8.53 24.42
C ILE A 552 12.30 -9.22 25.32
N VAL A 553 12.96 -8.45 26.20
CA VAL A 553 14.00 -8.92 27.12
C VAL A 553 13.74 -8.43 28.55
N PRO A 554 14.23 -9.12 29.59
CA PRO A 554 13.92 -8.74 30.97
C PRO A 554 14.78 -7.57 31.49
N PHE A 555 15.82 -7.17 30.75
CA PHE A 555 16.72 -6.09 31.11
C PHE A 555 16.31 -4.77 30.46
N LYS A 556 16.25 -3.71 31.27
CA LYS A 556 15.93 -2.37 30.78
C LYS A 556 17.12 -1.80 30.00
N ASN A 557 16.84 -1.11 28.90
CA ASN A 557 17.81 -0.43 28.04
C ASN A 557 18.86 -1.37 27.39
N TRP A 558 18.57 -2.67 27.27
CA TRP A 558 19.40 -3.57 26.49
C TRP A 558 19.11 -3.39 25.00
N VAL A 559 19.93 -2.57 24.32
CA VAL A 559 19.60 -2.06 22.98
C VAL A 559 19.80 -3.10 21.87
N ILE A 560 20.87 -3.91 21.90
CA ILE A 560 21.22 -4.86 20.83
C ILE A 560 21.74 -6.21 21.34
N SER A 561 21.63 -7.27 20.53
CA SER A 561 22.42 -8.50 20.68
C SER A 561 23.49 -8.59 19.59
N PRO A 562 24.77 -8.29 19.88
CA PRO A 562 25.82 -8.27 18.87
C PRO A 562 25.96 -9.60 18.14
N THR A 563 25.99 -10.71 18.89
CA THR A 563 26.11 -12.06 18.33
C THR A 563 24.96 -12.40 17.38
N ARG A 564 23.71 -12.10 17.76
CA ARG A 564 22.55 -12.39 16.91
C ARG A 564 22.48 -11.50 15.69
N ILE A 565 22.78 -10.21 15.83
CA ILE A 565 22.82 -9.30 14.69
C ILE A 565 23.89 -9.77 13.70
N GLU A 566 25.09 -10.11 14.18
CA GLU A 566 26.17 -10.60 13.33
C GLU A 566 25.80 -11.89 12.59
N GLU A 567 25.26 -12.88 13.31
CA GLU A 567 24.78 -14.14 12.72
C GLU A 567 23.71 -13.87 11.64
N ASN A 568 22.76 -12.99 11.94
CA ASN A 568 21.67 -12.67 11.03
C ASN A 568 22.19 -11.97 9.76
N LEU A 569 22.99 -10.91 9.89
CA LEU A 569 23.51 -10.14 8.77
C LEU A 569 24.45 -10.95 7.88
N SER A 570 25.36 -11.73 8.47
CA SER A 570 26.44 -12.39 7.71
C SER A 570 26.09 -13.81 7.25
N GLN A 571 25.19 -14.52 7.94
CA GLN A 571 24.93 -15.95 7.66
C GLN A 571 23.52 -16.24 7.18
N LYS A 572 22.51 -15.47 7.63
CA LYS A 572 21.10 -15.79 7.34
C LYS A 572 20.50 -14.89 6.26
N TYR A 573 20.87 -13.62 6.22
CA TYR A 573 20.19 -12.64 5.40
C TYR A 573 20.49 -12.81 3.90
N GLN A 574 19.46 -12.58 3.10
CA GLN A 574 19.52 -12.51 1.64
C GLN A 574 19.45 -11.05 1.19
N TYR A 575 20.29 -10.66 0.23
CA TYR A 575 20.42 -9.28 -0.26
C TYR A 575 20.28 -9.20 -1.79
N ARG A 576 19.47 -10.05 -2.40
CA ARG A 576 19.44 -10.21 -3.86
C ARG A 576 18.98 -8.92 -4.54
N GLY A 577 19.77 -8.46 -5.51
CA GLY A 577 19.49 -7.27 -6.31
C GLY A 577 19.78 -5.95 -5.60
N LEU A 578 20.20 -5.94 -4.33
CA LEU A 578 20.49 -4.70 -3.58
C LEU A 578 21.84 -4.07 -3.92
N ASN A 579 22.64 -4.74 -4.75
CA ASN A 579 23.91 -4.30 -5.32
C ASN A 579 23.91 -4.32 -6.85
N ASP A 580 22.72 -4.34 -7.47
CA ASP A 580 22.53 -4.32 -8.92
C ASP A 580 21.84 -3.02 -9.36
N GLU A 581 22.59 -2.12 -10.00
CA GLU A 581 22.08 -0.84 -10.51
C GLU A 581 20.99 -0.99 -11.58
N SER A 582 20.82 -2.18 -12.18
CA SER A 582 19.76 -2.43 -13.16
C SER A 582 18.38 -2.65 -12.53
N VAL A 583 18.31 -2.90 -11.22
CA VAL A 583 17.05 -3.16 -10.52
C VAL A 583 16.43 -1.85 -10.05
N TYR A 584 15.18 -1.60 -10.45
CA TYR A 584 14.46 -0.40 -10.03
C TYR A 584 13.86 -0.53 -8.63
N TYR A 585 14.15 0.47 -7.79
CA TYR A 585 13.57 0.68 -6.47
C TYR A 585 12.95 2.08 -6.37
N ASN A 586 11.71 2.17 -5.91
CA ASN A 586 11.10 3.45 -5.58
C ASN A 586 11.58 3.97 -4.22
N GLU A 587 11.29 5.24 -3.91
CA GLU A 587 11.76 5.88 -2.67
C GLU A 587 11.25 5.21 -1.40
N ASN A 588 10.02 4.68 -1.41
CA ASN A 588 9.47 3.95 -0.25
C ASN A 588 10.28 2.68 0.05
N VAL A 589 10.66 1.93 -0.99
CA VAL A 589 11.50 0.74 -0.85
C VAL A 589 12.91 1.13 -0.40
N LYS A 590 13.52 2.16 -0.99
CA LYS A 590 14.84 2.66 -0.56
C LYS A 590 14.86 3.06 0.92
N ASN A 591 13.78 3.71 1.39
CA ASN A 591 13.60 4.06 2.80
C ASN A 591 13.47 2.83 3.70
N LEU A 592 12.69 1.82 3.30
CA LEU A 592 12.56 0.56 4.03
C LEU A 592 13.90 -0.16 4.17
N LEU A 593 14.70 -0.19 3.10
CA LEU A 593 15.98 -0.90 3.06
C LEU A 593 17.06 -0.27 3.94
N GLN A 594 16.89 0.97 4.41
CA GLN A 594 17.79 1.57 5.40
C GLN A 594 17.81 0.78 6.73
N ASN A 595 16.78 -0.03 7.00
CA ASN A 595 16.73 -0.89 8.18
C ASN A 595 17.88 -1.91 8.23
N TYR A 596 18.37 -2.39 7.07
CA TYR A 596 19.57 -3.23 7.04
C TYR A 596 20.81 -2.48 7.52
N ARG A 597 20.98 -1.23 7.06
CA ARG A 597 22.10 -0.36 7.46
C ARG A 597 22.07 -0.03 8.94
N SER A 598 20.88 0.15 9.52
CA SER A 598 20.73 0.33 10.98
C SER A 598 21.29 -0.85 11.76
N GLY A 599 21.10 -2.08 11.26
CA GLY A 599 21.71 -3.30 11.83
C GLY A 599 23.23 -3.25 11.84
N TYR A 600 23.85 -3.01 10.67
CA TYR A 600 25.30 -2.91 10.53
C TYR A 600 25.91 -1.79 11.37
N ILE A 601 25.30 -0.60 11.36
CA ILE A 601 25.79 0.58 12.08
C ILE A 601 25.77 0.34 13.60
N GLN A 602 24.72 -0.28 14.14
CA GLN A 602 24.67 -0.59 15.57
C GLN A 602 25.69 -1.66 15.99
N LEU A 603 25.93 -2.65 15.13
CA LEU A 603 26.98 -3.65 15.37
C LEU A 603 28.39 -3.05 15.27
N ALA A 604 28.61 -2.15 14.29
CA ALA A 604 29.86 -1.40 14.14
C ALA A 604 30.14 -0.53 15.37
N GLU A 605 29.12 0.16 15.89
CA GLU A 605 29.23 0.94 17.13
C GLU A 605 29.68 0.08 18.32
N TYR A 606 29.12 -1.12 18.44
CA TYR A 606 29.50 -2.06 19.48
C TYR A 606 30.96 -2.47 19.40
N HIS A 607 31.44 -2.89 18.22
CA HIS A 607 32.84 -3.30 18.05
C HIS A 607 33.81 -2.14 18.29
N LEU A 608 33.44 -0.92 17.87
CA LEU A 608 34.24 0.26 18.18
C LEU A 608 34.36 0.50 19.69
N LYS A 609 33.26 0.39 20.44
CA LYS A 609 33.27 0.52 21.91
C LYS A 609 34.07 -0.59 22.60
N MET A 610 34.14 -1.77 22.00
CA MET A 610 34.98 -2.88 22.48
C MET A 610 36.46 -2.75 22.03
N GLY A 611 36.80 -1.74 21.23
CA GLY A 611 38.15 -1.51 20.71
C GLY A 611 38.54 -2.37 19.51
N ASP A 612 37.58 -3.07 18.87
CA ASP A 612 37.81 -3.89 17.69
C ASP A 612 37.55 -3.10 16.40
N ASN A 613 38.50 -2.24 16.06
CA ASN A 613 38.39 -1.36 14.89
C ASN A 613 38.42 -2.14 13.57
N GLY A 614 39.13 -3.28 13.53
CA GLY A 614 39.23 -4.12 12.34
C GLY A 614 37.88 -4.75 11.99
N LYS A 615 37.19 -5.30 12.98
CA LYS A 615 35.86 -5.88 12.79
C LYS A 615 34.82 -4.85 12.41
N MET A 616 34.82 -3.68 13.07
CA MET A 616 33.96 -2.56 12.70
C MET A 616 34.13 -2.20 11.21
N LEU A 617 35.36 -1.97 10.74
CA LEU A 617 35.59 -1.59 9.33
C LEU A 617 35.14 -2.70 8.37
N SER A 618 35.41 -3.96 8.72
CA SER A 618 34.92 -5.11 7.95
C SER A 618 33.40 -5.11 7.80
N LEU A 619 32.66 -4.83 8.89
CA LEU A 619 31.20 -4.80 8.87
C LEU A 619 30.64 -3.66 8.01
N LEU A 620 31.26 -2.48 8.05
CA LEU A 620 30.84 -1.35 7.21
C LEU A 620 31.13 -1.61 5.73
N ASN A 621 32.23 -2.29 5.41
CA ASN A 621 32.54 -2.69 4.04
C ASN A 621 31.59 -3.80 3.54
N GLU A 622 31.25 -4.76 4.40
CA GLU A 622 30.25 -5.79 4.12
C GLU A 622 28.87 -5.15 3.88
N MET A 623 28.47 -4.17 4.69
CA MET A 623 27.26 -3.39 4.50
C MET A 623 27.21 -2.74 3.11
N ASP A 624 28.26 -2.03 2.72
CA ASP A 624 28.32 -1.36 1.41
C ASP A 624 28.39 -2.37 0.25
N THR A 625 28.91 -3.58 0.48
CA THR A 625 28.92 -4.66 -0.52
C THR A 625 27.53 -5.29 -0.71
N ASN A 626 26.80 -5.49 0.40
CA ASN A 626 25.49 -6.13 0.41
C ASN A 626 24.35 -5.15 0.07
N VAL A 627 24.50 -3.87 0.44
CA VAL A 627 23.52 -2.79 0.22
C VAL A 627 24.25 -1.59 -0.37
N ASP A 628 24.54 -1.68 -1.67
CA ASP A 628 25.39 -0.73 -2.38
C ASP A 628 24.82 0.70 -2.31
N PRO A 629 25.58 1.70 -1.84
CA PRO A 629 25.18 3.11 -1.87
C PRO A 629 24.83 3.67 -3.26
N ALA A 630 25.35 3.10 -4.35
CA ALA A 630 24.99 3.46 -5.71
C ALA A 630 23.57 3.02 -6.08
N VAL A 631 23.12 1.87 -5.56
CA VAL A 631 21.80 1.28 -5.82
C VAL A 631 20.76 1.77 -4.81
N ILE A 632 21.09 1.63 -3.52
CA ILE A 632 20.29 2.06 -2.38
C ILE A 632 21.00 3.25 -1.72
N PRO A 633 20.74 4.49 -2.18
CA PRO A 633 21.39 5.66 -1.61
C PRO A 633 20.98 5.89 -0.16
N TRP A 634 21.81 6.63 0.58
CA TRP A 634 21.48 7.07 1.93
C TRP A 634 20.30 8.04 1.90
N THR A 635 19.13 7.62 2.38
CA THR A 635 17.94 8.49 2.42
C THR A 635 17.93 9.40 3.65
N SER A 636 18.65 9.01 4.71
CA SER A 636 18.89 9.84 5.89
C SER A 636 20.34 10.33 5.90
N ARG A 637 20.52 11.65 5.69
CA ARG A 637 21.84 12.28 5.80
C ARG A 637 22.50 11.99 7.15
N GLY A 638 21.72 11.98 8.23
CA GLY A 638 22.22 11.65 9.56
C GLY A 638 22.83 10.24 9.64
N MET A 639 22.24 9.24 8.97
CA MET A 639 22.78 7.89 8.93
C MET A 639 24.07 7.79 8.12
N MET A 640 24.18 8.54 7.01
CA MET A 640 25.41 8.65 6.22
C MET A 640 26.55 9.25 7.06
N VAL A 641 26.27 10.39 7.73
CA VAL A 641 27.24 11.04 8.62
C VAL A 641 27.65 10.13 9.77
N ILE A 642 26.72 9.34 10.32
CA ILE A 642 27.01 8.35 11.36
C ILE A 642 27.96 7.26 10.83
N ASN A 643 27.69 6.70 9.64
CA ASN A 643 28.57 5.71 9.01
C ASN A 643 29.99 6.27 8.78
N ASP A 644 30.08 7.50 8.27
CA ASP A 644 31.37 8.16 8.05
C ASP A 644 32.13 8.40 9.36
N ALA A 645 31.41 8.74 10.44
CA ALA A 645 31.99 8.84 11.78
C ALA A 645 32.64 7.51 12.20
N PHE A 646 31.97 6.39 11.97
CA PHE A 646 32.52 5.06 12.27
C PHE A 646 33.73 4.74 11.40
N LYS A 647 33.69 5.04 10.10
CA LYS A 647 34.85 4.85 9.20
C LYS A 647 36.06 5.68 9.65
N ILE A 648 35.87 6.94 10.05
CA ILE A 648 36.94 7.81 10.57
C ILE A 648 37.51 7.29 11.89
N ALA A 649 36.64 6.78 12.78
CA ALA A 649 37.07 6.16 14.04
C ALA A 649 37.94 4.91 13.78
N ALA A 650 37.71 4.21 12.66
CA ALA A 650 38.50 3.08 12.22
C ALA A 650 39.82 3.47 11.54
N ASP A 651 39.75 4.49 10.68
CA ASP A 651 40.81 4.89 9.76
C ASP A 651 40.93 6.41 9.70
N THR A 652 41.98 6.94 10.34
CA THR A 652 42.25 8.37 10.41
C THR A 652 42.65 9.00 9.07
N SER A 653 43.03 8.20 8.07
CA SER A 653 43.40 8.73 6.74
C SER A 653 42.20 9.31 5.98
N LEU A 654 40.98 8.92 6.35
CA LEU A 654 39.74 9.39 5.74
C LEU A 654 39.31 10.78 6.25
N LEU A 655 39.90 11.26 7.35
CA LEU A 655 39.50 12.48 8.05
C LEU A 655 39.47 13.70 7.11
N ASP A 656 40.56 13.95 6.40
CA ASP A 656 40.71 15.14 5.53
C ASP A 656 39.81 15.04 4.29
N SER A 657 39.66 13.83 3.75
CA SER A 657 38.79 13.58 2.60
C SER A 657 37.32 13.82 2.94
N ILE A 658 36.87 13.37 4.11
CA ILE A 658 35.48 13.51 4.54
C ILE A 658 35.19 14.94 5.01
N ALA A 659 36.10 15.56 5.77
CA ALA A 659 35.95 16.94 6.21
C ALA A 659 35.93 17.96 5.05
N SER A 660 36.60 17.64 3.94
CA SER A 660 36.54 18.47 2.72
C SER A 660 35.27 18.24 1.89
N GLN A 661 34.70 17.03 1.91
CA GLN A 661 33.43 16.71 1.26
C GLN A 661 32.24 17.43 1.91
N TYR A 662 32.20 17.51 3.24
CA TYR A 662 31.14 18.19 3.98
C TYR A 662 31.39 19.71 4.01
N THR A 663 30.72 20.44 3.12
CA THR A 663 30.86 21.90 3.02
C THR A 663 29.97 22.67 4.01
N ASP A 664 28.87 22.06 4.45
CA ASP A 664 27.93 22.61 5.42
C ASP A 664 28.42 22.41 6.86
N TYR A 665 28.45 23.49 7.66
CA TYR A 665 28.89 23.44 9.05
C TYR A 665 27.98 22.57 9.92
N GLN A 666 26.69 22.41 9.57
CA GLN A 666 25.75 21.54 10.32
C GLN A 666 26.07 20.05 10.18
N ASP A 667 26.59 19.66 9.02
CA ASP A 667 27.02 18.28 8.77
C ASP A 667 28.30 17.98 9.56
N LEU A 668 29.26 18.91 9.56
CA LEU A 668 30.46 18.85 10.40
C LEU A 668 30.12 18.82 11.90
N GLN A 669 29.14 19.60 12.36
CA GLN A 669 28.63 19.52 13.75
C GLN A 669 28.07 18.15 14.10
N THR A 670 27.35 17.53 13.16
CA THR A 670 26.76 16.21 13.40
C THR A 670 27.86 15.15 13.42
N LEU A 671 28.78 15.18 12.46
CA LEU A 671 29.92 14.27 12.40
C LEU A 671 30.80 14.39 13.65
N GLY A 672 31.21 15.60 14.00
CA GLY A 672 32.00 15.90 15.19
C GLY A 672 31.28 15.48 16.47
N ARG A 673 29.98 15.76 16.60
CA ARG A 673 29.18 15.28 17.74
C ARG A 673 29.16 13.75 17.85
N GLN A 674 29.05 13.04 16.73
CA GLN A 674 29.06 11.57 16.76
C GLN A 674 30.43 11.04 17.17
N LEU A 675 31.51 11.55 16.59
CA LEU A 675 32.87 11.20 17.01
C LEU A 675 33.14 11.51 18.49
N LEU A 676 32.60 12.62 18.99
CA LEU A 676 32.66 12.98 20.40
C LEU A 676 31.92 11.96 21.30
N ASN A 677 30.74 11.50 20.88
CA ASN A 677 29.98 10.47 21.59
C ASN A 677 30.70 9.11 21.60
N LEU A 678 31.56 8.87 20.61
CA LEU A 678 32.41 7.68 20.49
C LEU A 678 33.78 7.84 21.17
N GLU A 679 33.98 8.93 21.92
CA GLU A 679 35.22 9.25 22.63
C GLU A 679 36.44 9.42 21.71
N GLN A 680 36.21 9.69 20.42
CA GLN A 680 37.25 9.91 19.40
C GLN A 680 37.66 11.40 19.37
N PHE A 681 38.26 11.89 20.45
CA PHE A 681 38.54 13.32 20.64
C PHE A 681 39.51 13.90 19.60
N ASN A 682 40.54 13.14 19.22
CA ASN A 682 41.57 13.57 18.27
C ASN A 682 41.00 13.83 16.87
N GLN A 683 39.98 13.05 16.48
CA GLN A 683 39.28 13.20 15.21
C GLN A 683 38.13 14.20 15.31
N SER A 684 37.43 14.22 16.45
CA SER A 684 36.28 15.10 16.69
C SER A 684 36.65 16.58 16.73
N ILE A 685 37.76 16.95 17.40
CA ILE A 685 38.10 18.35 17.66
C ILE A 685 38.39 19.12 16.36
N PRO A 686 39.24 18.65 15.44
CA PRO A 686 39.50 19.35 14.18
C PRO A 686 38.25 19.58 13.33
N ILE A 687 37.30 18.62 13.36
CA ILE A 687 36.01 18.74 12.66
C ILE A 687 35.14 19.81 13.30
N LEU A 688 35.08 19.87 14.63
CA LEU A 688 34.30 20.88 15.34
C LEU A 688 34.93 22.28 15.24
N GLU A 689 36.26 22.38 15.23
CA GLU A 689 37.00 23.61 14.94
C GLU A 689 36.65 24.11 13.53
N SER A 690 36.69 23.23 12.53
CA SER A 690 36.28 23.55 11.15
C SER A 690 34.81 23.99 11.06
N ALA A 691 33.91 23.38 11.84
CA ALA A 691 32.50 23.78 11.90
C ALA A 691 32.32 25.18 12.54
N PHE A 692 33.09 25.48 13.59
CA PHE A 692 33.11 26.79 14.22
C PHE A 692 33.69 27.86 13.30
N GLU A 693 34.83 27.61 12.64
CA GLU A 693 35.45 28.57 11.71
C GLU A 693 34.50 28.99 10.58
N ARG A 694 33.67 28.06 10.09
CA ARG A 694 32.68 28.33 9.03
C ARG A 694 31.49 29.14 9.53
N ASN A 695 31.11 29.02 10.80
CA ASN A 695 30.06 29.83 11.41
C ASN A 695 30.32 30.08 12.91
N PRO A 696 31.16 31.07 13.26
CA PRO A 696 31.55 31.32 14.64
C PRO A 696 30.42 31.80 15.53
N GLY A 697 29.32 32.30 14.94
CA GLY A 697 28.16 32.83 15.67
C GLY A 697 27.11 31.78 16.03
N ASP A 698 27.28 30.51 15.62
CA ASP A 698 26.31 29.47 15.92
C ASP A 698 26.49 28.90 17.34
N PRO A 699 25.49 29.04 18.24
CA PRO A 699 25.61 28.57 19.63
C PRO A 699 25.86 27.07 19.76
N ARG A 700 25.44 26.27 18.77
CA ARG A 700 25.62 24.81 18.79
C ARG A 700 27.05 24.42 18.43
N SER A 701 27.66 25.06 17.43
CA SER A 701 29.10 24.91 17.14
C SER A 701 29.93 25.25 18.36
N ILE A 702 29.66 26.41 18.98
CA ILE A 702 30.37 26.88 20.18
C ILE A 702 30.20 25.85 21.32
N GLY A 703 28.96 25.46 21.63
CA GLY A 703 28.68 24.54 22.73
C GLY A 703 29.28 23.15 22.53
N LEU A 704 29.28 22.62 21.31
CA LEU A 704 29.91 21.33 20.99
C LEU A 704 31.44 21.40 21.09
N LEU A 705 32.06 22.49 20.61
CA LEU A 705 33.50 22.67 20.65
C LEU A 705 34.01 22.88 22.08
N ILE A 706 33.32 23.70 22.89
CA ILE A 706 33.62 23.85 24.32
C ILE A 706 33.52 22.50 25.01
N ARG A 707 32.42 21.77 24.81
CA ARG A 707 32.25 20.43 25.39
C ARG A 707 33.38 19.50 24.97
N ALA A 708 33.80 19.53 23.71
CA ALA A 708 34.89 18.70 23.19
C ALA A 708 36.23 19.03 23.87
N TYR A 709 36.55 20.30 24.09
CA TYR A 709 37.74 20.70 24.85
C TYR A 709 37.66 20.34 26.34
N GLU A 710 36.49 20.47 26.97
CA GLU A 710 36.28 20.08 28.36
C GLU A 710 36.47 18.58 28.57
N VAL A 711 35.81 17.74 27.78
CA VAL A 711 35.90 16.28 27.94
C VAL A 711 37.25 15.72 27.51
N SER A 712 38.00 16.43 26.65
CA SER A 712 39.38 16.06 26.28
C SER A 712 40.46 16.65 27.21
N GLY A 713 40.07 17.42 28.24
CA GLY A 713 40.99 18.03 29.21
C GLY A 713 41.75 19.28 28.72
N GLN A 714 41.38 19.86 27.57
CA GLN A 714 41.98 21.06 26.98
C GLN A 714 41.29 22.35 27.45
N PHE A 715 41.13 22.53 28.76
CA PHE A 715 40.34 23.63 29.36
C PHE A 715 40.78 25.04 28.93
N GLU A 716 42.08 25.25 28.68
CA GLU A 716 42.59 26.56 28.25
C GLU A 716 42.05 26.98 26.87
N LYS A 717 41.77 26.02 25.99
CA LYS A 717 41.19 26.29 24.66
C LYS A 717 39.69 26.54 24.71
N ALA A 718 38.99 26.12 25.77
CA ALA A 718 37.56 26.34 25.92
C ALA A 718 37.19 27.82 26.13
N ILE A 719 38.15 28.68 26.48
CA ILE A 719 37.96 30.12 26.69
C ILE A 719 37.87 30.88 25.36
N ALA A 720 38.55 30.42 24.29
CA ALA A 720 38.62 31.17 23.03
C ALA A 720 37.30 31.22 22.22
N PRO A 721 36.44 30.18 22.26
CA PRO A 721 35.11 30.22 21.64
C PRO A 721 34.03 30.97 22.46
N LEU A 722 34.29 31.32 23.73
CA LEU A 722 33.41 32.09 24.63
C LEU A 722 33.66 33.59 24.46
#